data_AF-A0A656I8J4-F1
#
_entry.id   AF-A0A656I8J4-F1
#
_cell.length_a   1.000
_cell.length_b   1.000
_cell.length_c   1.000
_cell.angle_alpha   90.00
_cell.angle_beta   90.00
_cell.angle_gamma   90.00
#
_symmetry.space_group_name_H-M   'P 1'
#
loop_
_entity.id
_entity.type
_entity.pdbx_description
1 polymer ?
#
loop_
_entity_poly.entity_id
_entity_poly.type
_entity_poly.pdbx_seq_one_letter_code
_entity_poly.pdbx_strand_id
1 'polypeptide(L)'
;MNLLNLKNTLQTSLVIRLTFLFLLTTIIIWLLSVLTAAYISMVQKRQHIIEDLSVLSEMNIVLSNQRFEEAERDAKNLMYQCSLATEIHHNDIFPEVSRHLSVGPSNCTPTLNGEKHRLFLQSSDIDENSFRRDSFILNHKNEISLLSTDNPSDYSTLQPLTRKSFPLYPTHAGFYWSEPEYINGKGWHASVAVADQQGVFFGVTVKLPDLITKSHLPLDDSIRVWLDQNNHLLPFSYIPQKIRTQLENVTLHDGWQQIPGFLILRTTLHGPGWSLVTLYPYGNLHNRILKIILQQIPFTLTALVLMTSAFCWLLHRSLAKPLWRFVDVINKTATAPLSTRLPAQRLDELDSIAGAFNQLLDTLQVQYDNLENKVAERTQALNEAKKRAERANKRKSIHLTVISHELRTPMNGVLGAIELLQTTPLNIEQQGLADTARNCTLSLLAIINNLLDFSRIESGHFTLHMEETALLPLLDQAMQTIQGPAQSKKLSLRTFVGQHVPLYFHTDSIRLRQILVNLLGNAVKFTETGGIRLTVKRHEEQLIFLVSDSGKGIEIQQQSQIFTAFYQADTNSQGTGIGLTIASSLAKMMGGNLTLKSVPGVGTCVSLVLPLQEYQPPQPIKGTLSAPFCLHRQLACWGIRGEPPHQQNALLNAELLYFPGKLYDLAQQLILCTPNIPVINNLLPPWQLQILLVDDADINRDIIGKMLVSLGQHVTVAASSNEALTLSQQQRFDLVLIDIRMPEIDGIECVQLWHDEPNNLDPDCMFVALSASVATEDIHRCKKNGIHHYITKPVTLATLARYISIAAEYQLLRNIELQEQDPSRCSALLATDDMVINSKIFQSLDLLLADIENAVSAGQKIDQLIHTLKGCLGQIGQTELVCYVIDIENRVKMGKIIALEELTDLRQKIRMIFKNYTIT
;
A
#
# COMPACT_ATOMS: atom_id res chain seq x y z
N MET A 1 -7.19 -45.94 49.50
CA MET A 1 -6.47 -44.76 48.97
C MET A 1 -5.09 -44.75 49.61
N ASN A 2 -4.09 -45.24 48.88
CA ASN A 2 -2.80 -45.65 49.44
C ASN A 2 -2.06 -44.48 50.09
N LEU A 3 -1.73 -44.61 51.39
CA LEU A 3 -0.90 -43.67 52.15
C LEU A 3 0.46 -43.38 51.47
N LEU A 4 0.98 -44.32 50.68
CA LEU A 4 2.18 -44.11 49.86
C LEU A 4 1.98 -43.08 48.74
N ASN A 5 0.80 -43.02 48.11
CA ASN A 5 0.52 -42.06 47.04
C ASN A 5 0.30 -40.65 47.60
N LEU A 6 -0.34 -40.55 48.78
CA LEU A 6 -0.54 -39.28 49.47
C LEU A 6 0.81 -38.65 49.87
N LYS A 7 1.75 -39.47 50.36
CA LYS A 7 3.09 -39.01 50.76
C LYS A 7 3.91 -38.49 49.58
N ASN A 8 3.85 -39.16 48.42
CA ASN A 8 4.51 -38.69 47.20
C ASN A 8 3.87 -37.40 46.64
N THR A 9 2.54 -37.28 46.65
CA THR A 9 1.85 -36.03 46.22
C THR A 9 2.04 -34.88 47.20
N LEU A 10 2.14 -35.16 48.50
CA LEU A 10 2.49 -34.17 49.52
C LEU A 10 3.94 -33.70 49.38
N GLN A 11 4.84 -34.52 48.80
CA GLN A 11 6.22 -34.11 48.60
C GLN A 11 6.44 -33.19 47.40
N THR A 12 5.59 -33.25 46.38
CA THR A 12 5.78 -32.50 45.14
C THR A 12 5.01 -31.18 45.06
N SER A 13 3.97 -30.97 45.88
CA SER A 13 3.14 -29.76 45.83
C SER A 13 3.11 -28.97 47.15
N LEU A 14 3.69 -27.77 47.14
CA LEU A 14 3.70 -26.80 48.25
C LEU A 14 2.28 -26.46 48.73
N VAL A 15 1.33 -26.31 47.80
CA VAL A 15 -0.05 -25.92 48.08
C VAL A 15 -0.76 -26.96 48.95
N ILE A 16 -0.55 -28.24 48.67
CA ILE A 16 -1.18 -29.33 49.43
C ILE A 16 -0.65 -29.34 50.87
N ARG A 17 0.65 -29.14 51.08
CA ARG A 17 1.23 -29.04 52.43
C ARG A 17 0.65 -27.86 53.22
N LEU A 18 0.56 -26.70 52.58
CA LEU A 18 0.05 -25.48 53.24
C LEU A 18 -1.43 -25.65 53.64
N THR A 19 -2.26 -26.23 52.77
CA THR A 19 -3.69 -26.46 53.06
C THR A 19 -3.90 -27.38 54.26
N PHE A 20 -3.10 -28.45 54.38
CA PHE A 20 -3.23 -29.39 55.49
C PHE A 20 -2.83 -28.75 56.83
N LEU A 21 -1.72 -28.02 56.86
CA LEU A 21 -1.22 -27.38 58.08
C LEU A 21 -2.20 -26.30 58.58
N PHE A 22 -2.84 -25.56 57.66
CA PHE A 22 -3.86 -24.56 58.01
C PHE A 22 -5.20 -25.16 58.45
N LEU A 23 -5.62 -26.30 57.90
CA LEU A 23 -6.81 -26.99 58.39
C LEU A 23 -6.65 -27.37 59.87
N LEU A 24 -5.45 -27.83 60.26
CA LEU A 24 -5.15 -28.15 61.64
C LEU A 24 -5.21 -26.90 62.55
N THR A 25 -4.63 -25.78 62.14
CA THR A 25 -4.61 -24.54 62.96
C THR A 25 -6.00 -23.92 63.09
N THR A 26 -6.80 -23.92 62.03
CA THR A 26 -8.17 -23.37 62.07
C THR A 26 -9.08 -24.11 63.05
N ILE A 27 -8.94 -25.43 63.17
CA ILE A 27 -9.68 -26.22 64.17
C ILE A 27 -9.30 -25.79 65.59
N ILE A 28 -8.00 -25.58 65.86
CA ILE A 28 -7.53 -25.15 67.18
C ILE A 28 -8.04 -23.73 67.52
N ILE A 29 -7.98 -22.81 66.57
CA ILE A 29 -8.47 -21.42 66.75
C ILE A 29 -9.98 -21.41 67.01
N TRP A 30 -10.76 -22.22 66.29
CA TRP A 30 -12.20 -22.29 66.49
C TRP A 30 -12.55 -22.70 67.92
N LEU A 31 -11.86 -23.69 68.47
CA LEU A 31 -12.07 -24.13 69.85
C LEU A 31 -11.87 -22.96 70.85
N LEU A 32 -10.81 -22.18 70.67
CA LEU A 32 -10.51 -21.03 71.53
C LEU A 32 -11.52 -19.89 71.38
N SER A 33 -11.99 -19.63 70.15
CA SER A 33 -12.96 -18.56 69.88
C SER A 33 -14.33 -18.82 70.51
N VAL A 34 -14.79 -20.07 70.55
CA VAL A 34 -16.08 -20.39 71.16
C VAL A 34 -16.04 -20.08 72.66
N LEU A 35 -14.91 -20.36 73.32
CA LEU A 35 -14.71 -20.06 74.74
C LEU A 35 -14.71 -18.55 75.02
N THR A 36 -14.06 -17.73 74.19
CA THR A 36 -14.01 -16.26 74.39
C THR A 36 -15.32 -15.56 74.05
N ALA A 37 -16.02 -15.99 73.00
CA ALA A 37 -17.31 -15.41 72.62
C ALA A 37 -18.37 -15.57 73.73
N ALA A 38 -18.37 -16.74 74.38
CA ALA A 38 -19.24 -16.98 75.53
C ALA A 38 -19.00 -15.96 76.65
N TYR A 39 -17.74 -15.59 76.90
CA TYR A 39 -17.38 -14.60 77.92
C TYR A 39 -17.76 -13.16 77.54
N ILE A 40 -17.48 -12.73 76.30
CA ILE A 40 -17.77 -11.37 75.83
C ILE A 40 -19.28 -11.10 75.77
N SER A 41 -20.07 -12.07 75.27
CA SER A 41 -21.52 -11.91 75.15
C SER A 41 -22.18 -11.61 76.50
N MET A 42 -21.61 -12.15 77.58
CA MET A 42 -22.07 -11.87 78.94
C MET A 42 -21.81 -10.41 79.37
N VAL A 43 -20.68 -9.81 78.98
CA VAL A 43 -20.32 -8.44 79.36
C VAL A 43 -21.09 -7.40 78.54
N GLN A 44 -21.12 -7.52 77.21
CA GLN A 44 -21.75 -6.53 76.33
C GLN A 44 -23.25 -6.35 76.58
N LYS A 45 -23.96 -7.46 76.80
CA LYS A 45 -25.40 -7.40 77.01
C LYS A 45 -25.78 -6.59 78.25
N ARG A 46 -24.88 -6.47 79.23
CA ARG A 46 -25.09 -5.60 80.38
C ARG A 46 -25.06 -4.11 80.01
N GLN A 47 -24.23 -3.72 79.04
CA GLN A 47 -23.98 -2.33 78.69
C GLN A 47 -25.05 -1.76 77.75
N HIS A 48 -25.51 -2.52 76.76
CA HIS A 48 -26.60 -2.08 75.89
C HIS A 48 -27.87 -1.74 76.65
N ILE A 49 -28.15 -2.53 77.68
CA ILE A 49 -29.29 -2.26 78.56
C ILE A 49 -29.20 -0.87 79.20
N ILE A 50 -28.00 -0.30 79.42
CA ILE A 50 -27.84 1.05 79.98
C ILE A 50 -28.06 2.14 78.91
N GLU A 51 -27.62 1.93 77.68
CA GLU A 51 -27.75 2.89 76.57
C GLU A 51 -29.19 3.03 76.08
N ASP A 52 -29.91 1.92 75.95
CA ASP A 52 -31.33 1.95 75.57
C ASP A 52 -32.12 2.86 76.52
N LEU A 53 -31.76 2.84 77.80
CA LEU A 53 -32.35 3.68 78.83
C LEU A 53 -31.94 5.16 78.72
N SER A 54 -30.78 5.50 78.16
CA SER A 54 -30.35 6.90 77.99
C SER A 54 -31.05 7.57 76.82
N VAL A 55 -31.22 6.85 75.71
CA VAL A 55 -31.90 7.36 74.51
C VAL A 55 -33.35 7.70 74.81
N LEU A 56 -34.04 6.83 75.52
CA LEU A 56 -35.41 7.09 75.96
C LEU A 56 -35.49 8.37 76.79
N SER A 57 -34.47 8.70 77.57
CA SER A 57 -34.40 9.96 78.31
C SER A 57 -34.18 11.17 77.40
N GLU A 58 -33.24 11.11 76.45
CA GLU A 58 -32.94 12.24 75.54
C GLU A 58 -34.13 12.65 74.68
N MET A 59 -34.91 11.69 74.16
CA MET A 59 -36.09 11.98 73.34
C MET A 59 -37.10 12.87 74.08
N ASN A 60 -37.29 12.64 75.38
CA ASN A 60 -38.22 13.44 76.19
C ASN A 60 -37.72 14.88 76.39
N ILE A 61 -36.41 15.09 76.46
CA ILE A 61 -35.78 16.40 76.60
C ILE A 61 -36.02 17.26 75.35
N VAL A 62 -35.73 16.69 74.17
CA VAL A 62 -35.87 17.40 72.89
C VAL A 62 -37.31 17.87 72.69
N LEU A 63 -38.27 16.99 72.95
CA LEU A 63 -39.69 17.32 72.80
C LEU A 63 -40.12 18.47 73.72
N SER A 64 -39.53 18.54 74.92
CA SER A 64 -39.82 19.59 75.88
C SER A 64 -39.22 20.93 75.44
N ASN A 65 -37.97 20.96 74.97
CA ASN A 65 -37.31 22.18 74.51
C ASN A 65 -37.99 22.80 73.28
N GLN A 66 -38.39 21.99 72.30
CA GLN A 66 -39.04 22.49 71.09
C GLN A 66 -40.29 23.32 71.38
N ARG A 67 -41.10 22.89 72.37
CA ARG A 67 -42.32 23.61 72.73
C ARG A 67 -42.07 24.97 73.33
N PHE A 68 -40.97 25.14 74.08
CA PHE A 68 -40.62 26.45 74.64
C PHE A 68 -40.13 27.39 73.52
N GLU A 69 -39.29 26.92 72.61
CA GLU A 69 -38.79 27.72 71.49
C GLU A 69 -39.91 28.19 70.54
N GLU A 70 -40.90 27.34 70.26
CA GLU A 70 -42.05 27.72 69.43
C GLU A 70 -42.85 28.86 70.04
N ALA A 71 -43.02 28.89 71.36
CA ALA A 71 -43.76 29.95 72.04
C ALA A 71 -43.07 31.32 71.94
N GLU A 72 -41.74 31.34 72.04
CA GLU A 72 -40.95 32.55 71.84
C GLU A 72 -41.09 33.09 70.42
N ARG A 73 -40.98 32.20 69.42
CA ARG A 73 -41.08 32.60 68.01
C ARG A 73 -42.41 33.29 67.71
N ASP A 74 -43.50 32.72 68.20
CA ASP A 74 -44.85 33.25 67.96
C ASP A 74 -45.04 34.65 68.55
N ALA A 75 -44.53 34.89 69.76
CA ALA A 75 -44.58 36.22 70.38
C ALA A 75 -43.88 37.28 69.52
N LYS A 76 -42.75 36.94 68.89
CA LYS A 76 -42.00 37.85 68.02
C LYS A 76 -42.70 38.12 66.69
N ASN A 77 -43.30 37.09 66.08
CA ASN A 77 -44.07 37.23 64.85
C ASN A 77 -45.28 38.15 65.04
N LEU A 78 -45.97 38.04 66.17
CA LEU A 78 -47.09 38.90 66.53
C LEU A 78 -46.70 40.39 66.50
N MET A 79 -45.58 40.75 67.11
CA MET A 79 -45.05 42.12 67.12
C MET A 79 -44.79 42.65 65.70
N TYR A 80 -44.16 41.83 64.86
CA TYR A 80 -43.81 42.22 63.49
C TYR A 80 -45.05 42.52 62.65
N GLN A 81 -46.06 41.65 62.69
CA GLN A 81 -47.29 41.83 61.91
C GLN A 81 -48.03 43.13 62.30
N CYS A 82 -48.07 43.48 63.59
CA CYS A 82 -48.72 44.71 64.03
C CYS A 82 -48.01 45.99 63.55
N SER A 83 -46.68 45.97 63.37
CA SER A 83 -45.93 47.16 62.91
C SER A 83 -46.22 47.57 61.45
N LEU A 84 -46.69 46.64 60.62
CA LEU A 84 -46.88 46.84 59.17
C LEU A 84 -48.18 47.56 58.78
N ALA A 85 -49.24 47.54 59.59
CA ALA A 85 -50.57 48.02 59.15
C ALA A 85 -50.95 49.47 59.56
N THR A 86 -50.01 50.29 60.04
CA THR A 86 -50.24 51.69 60.43
C THR A 86 -50.35 52.73 59.28
N GLU A 87 -50.20 52.35 58.00
CA GLU A 87 -50.16 53.26 56.82
C GLU A 87 -51.41 53.25 55.88
N ILE A 88 -52.57 52.71 56.29
CA ILE A 88 -53.77 52.61 55.41
C ILE A 88 -54.87 53.66 55.76
N HIS A 89 -55.34 54.40 54.75
CA HIS A 89 -56.36 55.48 54.82
C HIS A 89 -57.83 54.99 54.74
N HIS A 90 -58.50 54.95 55.91
CA HIS A 90 -59.84 55.43 56.31
C HIS A 90 -61.16 55.36 55.48
N ASN A 91 -61.41 54.46 54.50
CA ASN A 91 -62.78 54.38 53.93
C ASN A 91 -63.39 53.01 53.57
N ASP A 92 -62.88 51.91 54.11
CA ASP A 92 -63.57 50.60 54.02
C ASP A 92 -64.00 50.12 55.41
N ILE A 93 -65.28 49.78 55.54
CA ILE A 93 -65.86 49.10 56.71
C ILE A 93 -65.83 47.59 56.41
N PHE A 94 -65.11 46.82 57.22
CA PHE A 94 -65.11 45.36 57.26
C PHE A 94 -65.67 44.91 58.62
N PRO A 95 -66.53 43.87 58.67
CA PRO A 95 -67.08 43.36 59.91
C PRO A 95 -66.13 42.34 60.52
N GLU A 96 -65.20 42.77 61.38
CA GLU A 96 -64.73 42.01 62.55
C GLU A 96 -63.82 42.91 63.41
N VAL A 97 -64.27 43.19 64.62
CA VAL A 97 -63.77 44.27 65.48
C VAL A 97 -62.76 43.70 66.48
N SER A 98 -61.50 44.16 66.46
CA SER A 98 -60.64 44.09 67.64
C SER A 98 -61.30 44.89 68.77
N ARG A 99 -61.50 44.28 69.93
CA ARG A 99 -62.17 44.95 71.04
C ARG A 99 -61.17 45.86 71.75
N HIS A 100 -61.22 47.15 71.42
CA HIS A 100 -60.49 48.18 72.16
C HIS A 100 -61.16 48.35 73.53
N LEU A 101 -60.43 48.04 74.60
CA LEU A 101 -60.89 48.21 75.97
C LEU A 101 -60.18 49.43 76.56
N SER A 102 -60.82 50.59 76.51
CA SER A 102 -60.33 51.79 77.20
C SER A 102 -60.65 51.64 78.68
N VAL A 103 -59.63 51.49 79.52
CA VAL A 103 -59.82 51.25 80.96
C VAL A 103 -59.54 52.53 81.74
N GLY A 104 -60.62 53.19 82.18
CA GLY A 104 -60.56 54.23 83.22
C GLY A 104 -60.12 53.66 84.59
N PRO A 105 -59.67 54.51 85.53
CA PRO A 105 -58.72 54.13 86.59
C PRO A 105 -59.24 53.18 87.68
N SER A 106 -60.51 52.80 87.70
CA SER A 106 -61.03 51.96 88.78
C SER A 106 -62.25 51.18 88.33
N ASN A 107 -61.95 49.95 87.92
CA ASN A 107 -62.82 48.81 87.69
C ASN A 107 -64.01 48.97 86.74
N CYS A 108 -63.74 48.52 85.52
CA CYS A 108 -64.49 47.42 84.91
C CYS A 108 -65.97 47.66 84.64
N THR A 109 -66.26 48.64 83.78
CA THR A 109 -67.27 48.46 82.72
C THR A 109 -66.81 49.20 81.47
N PRO A 110 -66.21 48.53 80.47
CA PRO A 110 -65.94 49.18 79.20
C PRO A 110 -67.19 49.05 78.33
N THR A 111 -68.03 50.05 78.52
CA THR A 111 -69.04 50.51 77.58
C THR A 111 -68.46 50.56 76.16
N LEU A 112 -68.96 49.72 75.26
CA LEU A 112 -68.80 49.87 73.81
C LEU A 112 -69.55 51.15 73.39
N ASN A 113 -68.94 52.31 73.57
CA ASN A 113 -69.41 53.51 72.90
C ASN A 113 -68.25 54.47 72.75
N GLY A 114 -67.96 54.84 71.51
CA GLY A 114 -67.15 56.02 71.20
C GLY A 114 -65.88 55.73 70.42
N GLU A 115 -66.05 55.58 69.11
CA GLU A 115 -65.17 56.07 68.04
C GLU A 115 -63.65 55.83 68.12
N LYS A 116 -63.19 54.85 67.34
CA LYS A 116 -62.34 55.02 66.15
C LYS A 116 -61.94 53.63 65.67
N HIS A 117 -62.72 53.03 64.78
CA HIS A 117 -62.31 51.81 64.10
C HIS A 117 -61.17 52.15 63.13
N ARG A 118 -59.92 51.97 63.56
CA ARG A 118 -58.84 51.67 62.61
C ARG A 118 -58.86 50.17 62.41
N LEU A 119 -59.41 49.79 61.26
CA LEU A 119 -59.43 48.43 60.77
C LEU A 119 -58.01 47.86 60.71
N PHE A 120 -57.86 46.64 61.19
CA PHE A 120 -56.75 45.78 60.80
C PHE A 120 -57.33 44.59 60.05
N LEU A 121 -56.78 44.34 58.86
CA LEU A 121 -57.07 43.16 58.04
C LEU A 121 -56.59 41.91 58.78
N GLN A 122 -57.52 41.01 59.09
CA GLN A 122 -57.17 39.64 59.45
C GLN A 122 -56.68 38.93 58.19
N SER A 123 -55.39 38.59 58.13
CA SER A 123 -54.88 37.71 57.08
C SER A 123 -55.42 36.31 57.35
N SER A 124 -56.51 35.95 56.69
CA SER A 124 -56.95 34.56 56.62
C SER A 124 -56.09 33.84 55.58
N ASP A 125 -54.91 33.39 56.00
CA ASP A 125 -54.17 32.28 55.37
C ASP A 125 -53.04 31.82 56.30
N ILE A 126 -53.39 31.38 57.51
CA ILE A 126 -52.57 30.44 58.31
C ILE A 126 -53.55 29.51 59.04
N ASP A 127 -53.41 28.21 58.78
CA ASP A 127 -54.14 27.06 59.28
C ASP A 127 -55.05 27.26 60.52
N GLU A 128 -56.32 26.88 60.36
CA GLU A 128 -57.37 26.85 61.38
C GLU A 128 -57.09 25.94 62.61
N ASN A 129 -55.91 25.33 62.76
CA ASN A 129 -55.69 24.35 63.83
C ASN A 129 -54.38 24.40 64.61
N SER A 130 -53.37 25.20 64.26
CA SER A 130 -52.23 25.39 65.15
C SER A 130 -52.46 26.63 66.02
N PHE A 131 -53.31 26.43 67.02
CA PHE A 131 -53.49 27.29 68.16
C PHE A 131 -53.63 28.78 67.81
N ARG A 132 -54.88 29.23 67.75
CA ARG A 132 -55.26 30.59 68.20
C ARG A 132 -54.76 30.73 69.65
N ARG A 133 -53.45 30.92 69.83
CA ARG A 133 -52.81 31.07 71.13
C ARG A 133 -53.34 32.36 71.70
N ASP A 134 -53.57 32.36 73.01
CA ASP A 134 -54.02 33.52 73.76
C ASP A 134 -52.94 34.61 73.65
N SER A 135 -53.01 35.34 72.54
CA SER A 135 -52.02 36.30 72.11
C SER A 135 -52.50 37.66 72.58
N PHE A 136 -51.60 38.43 73.18
CA PHE A 136 -51.97 39.68 73.81
C PHE A 136 -51.02 40.81 73.42
N ILE A 137 -51.58 42.02 73.33
CA ILE A 137 -50.85 43.26 73.07
C ILE A 137 -51.10 44.23 74.23
N LEU A 138 -50.04 44.80 74.80
CA LEU A 138 -50.09 45.64 75.99
C LEU A 138 -49.36 46.97 75.78
N ASN A 139 -50.11 48.09 75.78
CA ASN A 139 -49.60 49.44 75.49
C ASN A 139 -49.37 50.29 76.76
N HIS A 140 -48.57 51.36 76.65
CA HIS A 140 -48.08 52.26 77.71
C HIS A 140 -49.13 52.91 78.59
N LYS A 141 -50.34 53.14 78.05
CA LYS A 141 -51.46 53.64 78.86
C LYS A 141 -52.13 52.54 79.69
N ASN A 142 -51.51 51.36 79.79
CA ASN A 142 -52.10 50.14 80.32
C ASN A 142 -53.39 49.75 79.61
N GLU A 143 -53.52 50.15 78.34
CA GLU A 143 -54.60 49.72 77.49
C GLU A 143 -54.18 48.40 76.84
N ILE A 144 -55.01 47.39 77.07
CA ILE A 144 -54.77 46.02 76.62
C ILE A 144 -55.71 45.78 75.46
N SER A 145 -55.12 45.55 74.29
CA SER A 145 -55.85 45.21 73.07
C SER A 145 -55.67 43.73 72.82
N LEU A 146 -56.78 43.00 72.89
CA LEU A 146 -56.81 41.56 72.73
C LEU A 146 -57.31 41.25 71.31
N LEU A 147 -56.45 40.60 70.51
CA LEU A 147 -56.81 40.13 69.17
C LEU A 147 -57.54 38.78 69.29
N SER A 148 -58.86 38.82 69.08
CA SER A 148 -59.81 37.71 68.99
C SER A 148 -59.63 36.49 69.92
N THR A 149 -60.52 36.38 70.91
CA THR A 149 -61.04 35.07 71.35
C THR A 149 -62.57 35.05 71.21
N ASP A 150 -63.10 33.94 70.70
CA ASP A 150 -64.54 33.80 70.40
C ASP A 150 -65.43 33.79 71.67
N ASN A 151 -64.84 33.69 72.87
CA ASN A 151 -65.57 33.56 74.13
C ASN A 151 -65.36 34.77 75.07
N PRO A 152 -66.39 35.58 75.37
CA PRO A 152 -66.30 36.75 76.24
C PRO A 152 -65.85 36.48 77.69
N SER A 153 -65.97 35.24 78.18
CA SER A 153 -65.66 34.85 79.57
C SER A 153 -64.16 34.61 79.85
N ASP A 154 -63.37 34.24 78.84
CA ASP A 154 -61.93 34.01 79.02
C ASP A 154 -61.14 35.31 79.21
N TYR A 155 -61.70 36.44 78.75
CA TYR A 155 -61.10 37.78 78.83
C TYR A 155 -60.86 38.27 80.26
N SER A 156 -61.78 37.98 81.20
CA SER A 156 -61.60 38.39 82.61
C SER A 156 -60.46 37.64 83.31
N THR A 157 -60.13 36.44 82.81
CA THR A 157 -59.10 35.55 83.36
C THR A 157 -57.72 35.76 82.76
N LEU A 158 -57.64 36.25 81.51
CA LEU A 158 -56.38 36.59 80.83
C LEU A 158 -55.88 38.00 81.15
N GLN A 159 -56.76 38.90 81.61
CA GLN A 159 -56.43 40.26 82.03
C GLN A 159 -55.38 40.36 83.17
N PRO A 160 -55.39 39.50 84.21
CA PRO A 160 -54.39 39.54 85.28
C PRO A 160 -53.01 39.03 84.83
N LEU A 161 -52.99 38.00 83.98
CA LEU A 161 -51.77 37.32 83.49
C LEU A 161 -50.81 38.28 82.78
N THR A 162 -51.36 39.23 82.03
CA THR A 162 -50.55 40.18 81.25
C THR A 162 -50.06 41.38 82.08
N ARG A 163 -50.66 41.63 83.25
CA ARG A 163 -50.46 42.87 84.01
C ARG A 163 -49.45 42.79 85.16
N LYS A 164 -49.01 41.59 85.59
CA LYS A 164 -48.23 41.46 86.85
C LYS A 164 -47.02 40.50 86.87
N SER A 165 -46.74 39.70 85.85
CA SER A 165 -45.83 38.52 86.00
C SER A 165 -44.61 38.49 85.07
N PHE A 166 -44.37 39.51 84.25
CA PHE A 166 -43.14 39.57 83.47
C PHE A 166 -42.00 40.17 84.29
N PRO A 167 -40.79 39.58 84.26
CA PRO A 167 -39.62 40.16 84.92
C PRO A 167 -39.28 41.52 84.31
N LEU A 168 -38.62 42.40 85.09
CA LEU A 168 -38.19 43.74 84.64
C LEU A 168 -37.17 43.69 83.48
N TYR A 169 -36.49 42.56 83.30
CA TYR A 169 -35.49 42.32 82.26
C TYR A 169 -35.79 41.01 81.53
N PRO A 170 -35.40 40.87 80.26
CA PRO A 170 -35.69 39.67 79.49
C PRO A 170 -34.89 38.48 80.03
N THR A 171 -35.55 37.34 80.21
CA THR A 171 -34.96 36.06 80.64
C THR A 171 -33.82 35.61 79.74
N HIS A 172 -34.00 35.68 78.42
CA HIS A 172 -32.90 35.58 77.46
C HIS A 172 -33.35 36.12 76.08
N ALA A 173 -32.40 36.57 75.26
CA ALA A 173 -32.60 36.98 73.87
C ALA A 173 -33.73 38.00 73.62
N GLY A 174 -34.06 38.84 74.61
CA GLY A 174 -35.14 39.82 74.52
C GLY A 174 -36.54 39.27 74.84
N PHE A 175 -36.65 37.98 75.18
CA PHE A 175 -37.89 37.33 75.62
C PHE A 175 -38.04 37.37 77.13
N TYR A 176 -39.27 37.57 77.59
CA TYR A 176 -39.63 37.62 79.00
C TYR A 176 -40.52 36.42 79.31
N TRP A 177 -40.00 35.40 80.03
CA TRP A 177 -40.81 34.30 80.55
C TRP A 177 -41.34 34.59 81.94
N SER A 178 -42.59 34.20 82.19
CA SER A 178 -43.20 34.24 83.52
C SER A 178 -42.87 32.97 84.32
N GLU A 179 -42.92 33.09 85.65
CA GLU A 179 -42.94 31.89 86.51
C GLU A 179 -44.19 31.04 86.25
N PRO A 180 -44.12 29.71 86.48
CA PRO A 180 -45.24 28.82 86.26
C PRO A 180 -46.31 29.08 87.31
N GLU A 181 -47.50 29.45 86.87
CA GLU A 181 -48.63 29.75 87.75
C GLU A 181 -49.77 28.76 87.48
N TYR A 182 -50.45 28.35 88.55
CA TYR A 182 -51.57 27.42 88.45
C TYR A 182 -52.87 28.16 88.21
N ILE A 183 -53.45 27.99 87.03
CA ILE A 183 -54.76 28.56 86.70
C ILE A 183 -55.84 27.57 87.10
N ASN A 184 -56.72 27.99 88.01
CA ASN A 184 -57.78 27.13 88.52
C ASN A 184 -58.71 26.71 87.37
N GLY A 185 -58.81 25.39 87.13
CA GLY A 185 -59.55 24.81 86.01
C GLY A 185 -58.78 24.63 84.70
N LYS A 186 -57.59 25.23 84.51
CA LYS A 186 -56.78 25.08 83.29
C LYS A 186 -55.41 24.40 83.53
N GLY A 187 -54.87 24.40 84.76
CA GLY A 187 -53.60 23.75 85.09
C GLY A 187 -52.40 24.72 85.17
N TRP A 188 -51.18 24.18 85.25
CA TRP A 188 -49.94 24.98 85.30
C TRP A 188 -49.63 25.62 83.93
N HIS A 189 -49.40 26.93 83.90
CA HIS A 189 -49.08 27.70 82.69
C HIS A 189 -47.89 28.62 82.90
N ALA A 190 -47.19 28.95 81.82
CA ALA A 190 -46.16 29.97 81.79
C ALA A 190 -46.28 30.81 80.50
N SER A 191 -46.10 32.12 80.58
CA SER A 191 -46.26 33.06 79.47
C SER A 191 -44.93 33.63 79.00
N VAL A 192 -44.85 34.01 77.72
CA VAL A 192 -43.68 34.62 77.08
C VAL A 192 -44.04 35.86 76.27
N ALA A 193 -43.24 36.93 76.34
CA ALA A 193 -43.51 38.20 75.64
C ALA A 193 -42.26 38.90 75.08
N VAL A 194 -42.46 39.79 74.09
CA VAL A 194 -41.48 40.66 73.41
C VAL A 194 -41.99 42.11 73.33
N ALA A 195 -41.13 43.12 73.47
CA ALA A 195 -41.52 44.54 73.39
C ALA A 195 -41.06 45.25 72.10
N ASP A 196 -41.91 46.11 71.53
CA ASP A 196 -41.56 46.98 70.38
C ASP A 196 -40.78 48.24 70.82
N GLN A 197 -40.17 48.95 69.85
CA GLN A 197 -39.43 50.21 70.03
C GLN A 197 -40.26 51.31 70.68
N GLN A 198 -41.56 51.33 70.42
CA GLN A 198 -42.46 52.26 71.10
C GLN A 198 -42.71 51.82 72.54
N GLY A 199 -42.44 50.56 72.89
CA GLY A 199 -42.47 49.93 74.23
C GLY A 199 -43.72 49.09 74.52
N VAL A 200 -44.46 48.71 73.48
CA VAL A 200 -45.67 47.88 73.56
C VAL A 200 -45.27 46.40 73.60
N PHE A 201 -45.82 45.61 74.52
CA PHE A 201 -45.51 44.17 74.64
C PHE A 201 -46.47 43.31 73.82
N PHE A 202 -45.93 42.26 73.21
CA PHE A 202 -46.58 41.27 72.36
C PHE A 202 -46.20 39.88 72.87
N GLY A 203 -47.18 39.09 73.33
CA GLY A 203 -46.88 37.83 74.01
C GLY A 203 -47.91 36.72 73.85
N VAL A 204 -47.52 35.51 74.28
CA VAL A 204 -48.19 34.21 74.11
C VAL A 204 -48.08 33.39 75.41
N THR A 205 -49.09 32.55 75.72
CA THR A 205 -49.11 31.70 76.94
C THR A 205 -49.06 30.19 76.63
N VAL A 206 -48.27 29.40 77.39
CA VAL A 206 -48.01 27.95 77.22
C VAL A 206 -48.54 27.12 78.40
N LYS A 207 -49.10 25.93 78.12
CA LYS A 207 -49.57 24.96 79.12
C LYS A 207 -48.51 23.89 79.43
N LEU A 208 -48.20 23.66 80.71
CA LEU A 208 -47.16 22.71 81.16
C LEU A 208 -47.60 21.24 81.36
N PRO A 209 -48.84 20.90 81.76
CA PRO A 209 -49.24 19.50 82.00
C PRO A 209 -49.08 18.57 80.79
N ASP A 210 -49.17 19.09 79.58
CA ASP A 210 -48.99 18.30 78.35
C ASP A 210 -47.56 17.80 78.16
N LEU A 211 -46.58 18.37 78.86
CA LEU A 211 -45.18 17.94 78.86
C LEU A 211 -44.91 16.78 79.84
N ILE A 212 -45.82 16.54 80.80
CA ILE A 212 -45.57 15.63 81.92
C ILE A 212 -46.17 14.22 81.68
N THR A 213 -47.25 14.09 80.90
CA THR A 213 -48.18 12.95 81.10
C THR A 213 -48.30 11.93 79.96
N LYS A 214 -47.43 11.94 78.93
CA LYS A 214 -47.61 11.09 77.73
C LYS A 214 -46.49 10.09 77.39
N SER A 215 -45.80 9.51 78.38
CA SER A 215 -44.97 8.32 78.12
C SER A 215 -45.00 7.27 79.24
N HIS A 216 -46.17 6.64 79.44
CA HIS A 216 -46.25 5.30 80.01
C HIS A 216 -45.86 4.27 78.94
N LEU A 217 -44.57 3.96 78.82
CA LEU A 217 -44.11 2.74 78.14
C LEU A 217 -43.72 1.70 79.22
N PRO A 218 -44.20 0.45 79.11
CA PRO A 218 -44.23 -0.56 80.18
C PRO A 218 -42.86 -1.14 80.55
N LEU A 219 -41.78 -0.60 79.99
CA LEU A 219 -40.40 -1.00 80.28
C LEU A 219 -39.74 -0.17 81.39
N ASP A 220 -40.37 0.93 81.80
CA ASP A 220 -39.74 1.91 82.67
C ASP A 220 -40.20 1.68 84.11
N ASP A 221 -39.55 0.75 84.83
CA ASP A 221 -39.56 0.71 86.31
C ASP A 221 -38.81 1.93 86.91
N SER A 222 -38.78 3.06 86.18
CA SER A 222 -38.01 4.27 86.48
C SER A 222 -38.87 5.42 87.00
N ILE A 223 -38.26 6.31 87.77
CA ILE A 223 -38.93 7.39 88.52
C ILE A 223 -38.40 8.75 88.04
N ARG A 224 -39.27 9.73 87.67
CA ARG A 224 -38.88 11.02 87.02
C ARG A 224 -39.23 12.31 87.80
N VAL A 225 -38.39 13.35 87.73
CA VAL A 225 -38.47 14.57 88.61
C VAL A 225 -37.95 15.86 87.95
N TRP A 226 -38.61 17.03 88.14
CA TRP A 226 -38.20 18.36 87.61
C TRP A 226 -37.73 19.38 88.67
N LEU A 227 -36.72 20.19 88.32
CA LEU A 227 -36.07 21.19 89.17
C LEU A 227 -35.97 22.57 88.48
N ASP A 228 -36.00 23.67 89.24
CA ASP A 228 -35.81 25.05 88.76
C ASP A 228 -34.32 25.41 88.51
N GLN A 229 -34.04 26.65 88.08
CA GLN A 229 -32.66 27.12 87.84
C GLN A 229 -31.76 27.08 89.09
N ASN A 230 -32.35 27.07 90.28
CA ASN A 230 -31.65 26.98 91.56
C ASN A 230 -31.62 25.54 92.12
N ASN A 231 -31.98 24.53 91.30
CA ASN A 231 -32.14 23.11 91.67
C ASN A 231 -33.19 22.82 92.74
N HIS A 232 -34.12 23.74 93.00
CA HIS A 232 -35.27 23.46 93.84
C HIS A 232 -36.34 22.71 93.05
N LEU A 233 -36.99 21.77 93.71
CA LEU A 233 -38.09 21.01 93.14
C LEU A 233 -39.20 21.97 92.67
N LEU A 234 -39.51 21.92 91.37
CA LEU A 234 -40.64 22.66 90.84
C LEU A 234 -41.93 22.12 91.46
N PRO A 235 -42.92 22.99 91.74
CA PRO A 235 -44.07 22.64 92.56
C PRO A 235 -44.94 21.49 92.00
N PHE A 236 -44.74 21.11 90.73
CA PHE A 236 -45.47 20.02 90.08
C PHE A 236 -44.77 18.63 90.11
N SER A 237 -43.59 18.47 90.74
CA SER A 237 -42.83 17.20 90.78
C SER A 237 -43.04 16.35 92.05
N TYR A 238 -43.27 15.03 91.92
CA TYR A 238 -43.59 14.10 93.04
C TYR A 238 -42.59 12.93 93.19
N ILE A 239 -42.11 12.64 94.43
CA ILE A 239 -41.16 11.55 94.73
C ILE A 239 -41.41 10.94 96.12
N PRO A 240 -41.24 9.61 96.32
CA PRO A 240 -41.23 8.98 97.65
C PRO A 240 -40.15 9.56 98.58
N GLN A 241 -40.51 9.80 99.85
CA GLN A 241 -39.70 10.58 100.80
C GLN A 241 -38.29 10.01 101.05
N LYS A 242 -38.13 8.68 101.03
CA LYS A 242 -36.83 8.00 101.21
C LYS A 242 -35.86 8.27 100.05
N ILE A 243 -36.39 8.41 98.83
CA ILE A 243 -35.62 8.75 97.63
C ILE A 243 -35.39 10.26 97.58
N ARG A 244 -36.36 11.10 98.00
CA ARG A 244 -36.17 12.56 98.13
C ARG A 244 -34.99 12.91 99.04
N THR A 245 -34.89 12.28 100.21
CA THR A 245 -33.73 12.49 101.11
C THR A 245 -32.40 11.99 100.54
N GLN A 246 -32.41 11.00 99.65
CA GLN A 246 -31.20 10.55 98.96
C GLN A 246 -30.81 11.48 97.79
N LEU A 247 -31.78 12.11 97.14
CA LEU A 247 -31.55 13.07 96.04
C LEU A 247 -31.08 14.44 96.54
N GLU A 248 -31.63 14.97 97.64
CA GLU A 248 -31.21 16.29 98.19
C GLU A 248 -29.78 16.26 98.76
N ASN A 249 -29.31 15.10 99.24
CA ASN A 249 -27.98 14.95 99.85
C ASN A 249 -26.87 14.64 98.84
N VAL A 250 -27.19 14.47 97.55
CA VAL A 250 -26.21 14.16 96.51
C VAL A 250 -26.08 15.36 95.59
N THR A 251 -24.85 15.80 95.33
CA THR A 251 -24.58 16.80 94.29
C THR A 251 -24.80 16.16 92.93
N LEU A 252 -25.95 16.44 92.32
CA LEU A 252 -26.31 15.85 91.04
C LEU A 252 -25.56 16.57 89.90
N HIS A 253 -24.69 15.83 89.21
CA HIS A 253 -24.15 16.28 87.94
C HIS A 253 -25.06 15.83 86.79
N ASP A 254 -24.95 16.48 85.65
CA ASP A 254 -25.64 16.01 84.44
C ASP A 254 -24.99 14.69 83.97
N GLY A 255 -25.80 13.71 83.55
CA GLY A 255 -25.34 12.38 83.11
C GLY A 255 -25.57 11.23 84.11
N TRP A 256 -25.03 10.05 83.78
CA TRP A 256 -25.28 8.81 84.52
C TRP A 256 -24.47 8.69 85.81
N GLN A 257 -25.12 8.22 86.88
CA GLN A 257 -24.49 7.97 88.16
C GLN A 257 -25.03 6.68 88.79
N GLN A 258 -24.15 5.86 89.36
CA GLN A 258 -24.57 4.65 90.08
C GLN A 258 -24.71 4.94 91.58
N ILE A 259 -25.86 4.57 92.13
CA ILE A 259 -26.16 4.59 93.57
C ILE A 259 -26.39 3.14 94.01
N PRO A 260 -26.14 2.77 95.29
CA PRO A 260 -26.43 1.42 95.76
C PRO A 260 -27.86 0.99 95.43
N GLY A 261 -27.97 -0.02 94.57
CA GLY A 261 -29.25 -0.57 94.11
C GLY A 261 -29.86 0.09 92.87
N PHE A 262 -29.40 1.29 92.47
CA PHE A 262 -29.99 2.03 91.35
C PHE A 262 -28.96 2.70 90.40
N LEU A 263 -29.35 2.90 89.15
CA LEU A 263 -28.63 3.70 88.16
C LEU A 263 -29.45 4.98 87.84
N ILE A 264 -28.87 6.19 87.92
CA ILE A 264 -29.55 7.52 87.85
C ILE A 264 -29.06 8.37 86.66
N LEU A 265 -29.93 9.20 86.06
CA LEU A 265 -29.60 10.15 84.97
C LEU A 265 -30.24 11.55 85.19
N ARG A 266 -29.47 12.66 85.14
CA ARG A 266 -29.95 14.08 85.22
C ARG A 266 -29.61 14.90 83.97
N THR A 267 -30.49 15.83 83.56
CA THR A 267 -30.34 16.71 82.37
C THR A 267 -31.05 18.07 82.46
N THR A 268 -30.48 19.15 81.91
CA THR A 268 -31.04 20.53 81.89
C THR A 268 -31.82 20.86 80.59
N LEU A 269 -32.77 21.81 80.63
CA LEU A 269 -33.70 22.21 79.56
C LEU A 269 -33.50 23.66 79.12
N HIS A 270 -33.71 23.93 77.83
CA HIS A 270 -33.61 25.25 77.19
C HIS A 270 -34.94 26.02 77.26
N GLY A 271 -34.87 27.36 77.27
CA GLY A 271 -36.02 28.25 77.47
C GLY A 271 -36.04 28.82 78.89
N PRO A 272 -36.91 28.34 79.80
CA PRO A 272 -37.01 28.86 81.17
C PRO A 272 -35.84 28.43 82.08
N GLY A 273 -34.99 27.46 81.67
CA GLY A 273 -33.79 27.02 82.41
C GLY A 273 -33.99 25.93 83.47
N TRP A 274 -34.97 25.04 83.32
CA TRP A 274 -35.28 23.95 84.29
C TRP A 274 -34.50 22.65 84.03
N SER A 275 -34.54 21.62 84.91
CA SER A 275 -33.86 20.30 84.72
C SER A 275 -34.69 19.06 85.14
N LEU A 276 -34.37 17.86 84.60
CA LEU A 276 -35.08 16.56 84.72
C LEU A 276 -34.17 15.40 85.20
N VAL A 277 -34.64 14.47 86.07
CA VAL A 277 -33.87 13.32 86.65
C VAL A 277 -34.62 11.96 86.62
N THR A 278 -33.97 10.79 86.36
CA THR A 278 -34.53 9.39 86.19
C THR A 278 -33.73 8.22 86.90
N LEU A 279 -34.29 7.04 87.33
CA LEU A 279 -33.65 5.93 88.18
C LEU A 279 -33.92 4.38 87.80
N TYR A 280 -33.00 3.34 87.95
CA TYR A 280 -33.16 1.85 87.55
C TYR A 280 -32.45 0.65 88.37
N PRO A 281 -32.97 -0.63 88.54
CA PRO A 281 -32.40 -1.76 89.41
C PRO A 281 -31.73 -3.07 88.77
N TYR A 282 -30.97 -3.92 89.53
CA TYR A 282 -29.97 -4.95 89.04
C TYR A 282 -30.28 -6.51 88.97
N GLY A 283 -31.17 -7.13 89.75
CA GLY A 283 -31.14 -8.60 90.00
C GLY A 283 -31.58 -9.58 88.86
N ASN A 284 -32.42 -9.15 87.93
CA ASN A 284 -33.02 -10.03 86.91
C ASN A 284 -32.10 -10.39 85.72
N LEU A 285 -30.82 -10.03 85.81
CA LEU A 285 -29.90 -10.05 84.66
C LEU A 285 -29.20 -11.41 84.42
N HIS A 286 -28.90 -12.23 85.44
CA HIS A 286 -27.95 -13.35 85.30
C HIS A 286 -28.52 -14.66 84.70
N ASN A 287 -29.69 -15.14 85.16
CA ASN A 287 -30.29 -16.40 84.66
C ASN A 287 -30.65 -16.36 83.17
N ARG A 288 -30.90 -15.16 82.64
CA ARG A 288 -31.12 -14.96 81.21
C ARG A 288 -29.88 -15.33 80.38
N ILE A 289 -28.69 -15.37 80.97
CA ILE A 289 -27.42 -15.50 80.23
C ILE A 289 -27.07 -16.97 79.92
N LEU A 290 -27.27 -17.92 80.84
CA LEU A 290 -26.74 -19.29 80.70
C LEU A 290 -27.46 -20.14 79.61
N LYS A 291 -28.79 -20.09 79.56
CA LYS A 291 -29.61 -20.86 78.59
C LYS A 291 -29.26 -20.54 77.14
N ILE A 292 -28.75 -19.33 76.92
CA ILE A 292 -28.37 -18.82 75.62
C ILE A 292 -27.10 -19.51 75.12
N ILE A 293 -26.13 -19.84 75.99
CA ILE A 293 -24.84 -20.40 75.57
C ILE A 293 -25.00 -21.82 74.99
N LEU A 294 -25.83 -22.68 75.61
CA LEU A 294 -25.96 -24.08 75.18
C LEU A 294 -26.64 -24.23 73.81
N GLN A 295 -27.58 -23.33 73.50
CA GLN A 295 -28.23 -23.29 72.19
C GLN A 295 -27.25 -22.94 71.05
N GLN A 296 -26.08 -22.37 71.34
CA GLN A 296 -25.15 -21.87 70.32
C GLN A 296 -24.21 -22.94 69.73
N ILE A 297 -23.98 -24.08 70.40
CA ILE A 297 -22.98 -25.08 69.97
C ILE A 297 -23.21 -25.69 68.56
N PRO A 298 -24.41 -26.14 68.17
CA PRO A 298 -24.60 -26.69 66.81
C PRO A 298 -24.35 -25.62 65.74
N PHE A 299 -24.69 -24.37 66.03
CA PHE A 299 -24.38 -23.25 65.15
C PHE A 299 -22.87 -23.04 65.02
N THR A 300 -22.10 -23.10 66.10
CA THR A 300 -20.63 -22.94 66.00
C THR A 300 -19.97 -24.07 65.21
N LEU A 301 -20.48 -25.31 65.29
CA LEU A 301 -19.94 -26.43 64.51
C LEU A 301 -20.26 -26.32 63.02
N THR A 302 -21.49 -25.91 62.68
CA THR A 302 -21.85 -25.61 61.28
C THR A 302 -21.01 -24.46 60.73
N ALA A 303 -20.72 -23.45 61.56
CA ALA A 303 -19.82 -22.37 61.20
C ALA A 303 -18.39 -22.86 60.95
N LEU A 304 -17.88 -23.86 61.68
CA LEU A 304 -16.55 -24.44 61.43
C LEU A 304 -16.47 -25.12 60.06
N VAL A 305 -17.48 -25.92 59.71
CA VAL A 305 -17.54 -26.61 58.41
C VAL A 305 -17.67 -25.59 57.28
N LEU A 306 -18.54 -24.59 57.47
CA LEU A 306 -18.67 -23.49 56.50
C LEU A 306 -17.37 -22.70 56.39
N MET A 307 -16.67 -22.41 57.49
CA MET A 307 -15.42 -21.66 57.48
C MET A 307 -14.29 -22.45 56.81
N THR A 308 -14.17 -23.75 57.08
CA THR A 308 -13.16 -24.61 56.42
C THR A 308 -13.47 -24.81 54.94
N SER A 309 -14.74 -25.03 54.58
CA SER A 309 -15.16 -25.11 53.18
C SER A 309 -14.99 -23.77 52.46
N ALA A 310 -15.36 -22.66 53.09
CA ALA A 310 -15.16 -21.32 52.57
C ALA A 310 -13.68 -21.00 52.46
N PHE A 311 -12.83 -21.44 53.38
CA PHE A 311 -11.38 -21.25 53.32
C PHE A 311 -10.75 -22.10 52.21
N CYS A 312 -11.14 -23.36 52.04
CA CYS A 312 -10.71 -24.17 50.90
C CYS A 312 -11.17 -23.55 49.58
N TRP A 313 -12.42 -23.10 49.52
CA TRP A 313 -12.95 -22.36 48.37
C TRP A 313 -12.19 -21.05 48.16
N LEU A 314 -11.83 -20.35 49.23
CA LEU A 314 -11.08 -19.10 49.21
C LEU A 314 -9.66 -19.37 48.73
N LEU A 315 -8.90 -20.31 49.27
CA LEU A 315 -7.59 -20.71 48.76
C LEU A 315 -7.66 -21.18 47.30
N HIS A 316 -8.72 -21.91 46.94
CA HIS A 316 -8.92 -22.30 45.55
C HIS A 316 -9.18 -21.09 44.66
N ARG A 317 -9.96 -20.11 45.11
CA ARG A 317 -10.29 -18.89 44.37
C ARG A 317 -9.20 -17.81 44.42
N SER A 318 -8.43 -17.75 45.50
CA SER A 318 -7.48 -16.69 45.84
C SER A 318 -6.06 -17.08 45.49
N LEU A 319 -5.73 -18.37 45.54
CA LEU A 319 -4.39 -18.85 45.22
C LEU A 319 -4.44 -19.75 44.00
N ALA A 320 -5.13 -20.90 44.08
CA ALA A 320 -5.01 -21.93 43.05
C ALA A 320 -5.51 -21.46 41.67
N LYS A 321 -6.75 -21.01 41.55
CA LYS A 321 -7.35 -20.57 40.29
C LYS A 321 -6.62 -19.37 39.68
N PRO A 322 -6.19 -18.36 40.45
CA PRO A 322 -5.31 -17.30 39.95
C PRO A 322 -3.96 -17.80 39.47
N LEU A 323 -3.30 -18.70 40.21
CA LEU A 323 -2.01 -19.25 39.82
C LEU A 323 -2.11 -20.10 38.55
N TRP A 324 -3.18 -20.90 38.41
CA TRP A 324 -3.49 -21.61 37.16
C TRP A 324 -3.77 -20.65 36.01
N ARG A 325 -4.50 -19.55 36.25
CA ARG A 325 -4.71 -18.50 35.26
C ARG A 325 -3.40 -17.79 34.91
N PHE A 326 -2.52 -17.55 35.87
CA PHE A 326 -1.22 -16.93 35.63
C PHE A 326 -0.39 -17.85 34.75
N VAL A 327 -0.29 -19.14 35.09
CA VAL A 327 0.41 -20.14 34.28
C VAL A 327 -0.21 -20.26 32.88
N ASP A 328 -1.53 -20.28 32.77
CA ASP A 328 -2.22 -20.35 31.48
C ASP A 328 -1.95 -19.08 30.63
N VAL A 329 -2.00 -17.89 31.23
CA VAL A 329 -1.65 -16.62 30.57
C VAL A 329 -0.17 -16.58 30.18
N ILE A 330 0.73 -17.08 31.03
CA ILE A 330 2.17 -17.16 30.75
C ILE A 330 2.45 -18.15 29.60
N ASN A 331 1.84 -19.33 29.61
CA ASN A 331 1.99 -20.30 28.53
C ASN A 331 1.39 -19.79 27.21
N LYS A 332 0.27 -19.05 27.28
CA LYS A 332 -0.33 -18.42 26.10
C LYS A 332 0.54 -17.28 25.56
N THR A 333 1.17 -16.48 26.42
CA THR A 333 2.12 -15.42 26.01
C THR A 333 3.40 -15.97 25.39
N ALA A 334 3.78 -17.23 25.66
CA ALA A 334 4.84 -17.89 24.90
C ALA A 334 4.48 -18.14 23.43
N THR A 335 3.18 -18.13 23.08
CA THR A 335 2.67 -18.45 21.73
C THR A 335 1.87 -17.30 21.08
N ALA A 336 1.62 -16.19 21.77
CA ALA A 336 0.73 -15.08 21.38
C ALA A 336 1.24 -13.73 21.97
N PRO A 337 0.73 -12.54 21.56
CA PRO A 337 1.41 -11.25 21.78
C PRO A 337 1.58 -10.85 23.26
N LEU A 338 2.67 -10.11 23.55
CA LEU A 338 3.11 -9.65 24.88
C LEU A 338 2.10 -8.74 25.63
N SER A 339 0.93 -8.46 25.07
CA SER A 339 -0.08 -7.55 25.64
C SER A 339 -0.88 -8.14 26.80
N THR A 340 -0.82 -9.46 27.00
CA THR A 340 -1.63 -10.13 28.04
C THR A 340 -0.98 -9.96 29.41
N ARG A 341 -1.47 -8.98 30.18
CA ARG A 341 -0.99 -8.72 31.54
C ARG A 341 -1.63 -9.66 32.55
N LEU A 342 -0.87 -10.00 33.58
CA LEU A 342 -1.46 -10.63 34.76
C LEU A 342 -2.31 -9.59 35.48
N PRO A 343 -3.53 -9.93 35.94
CA PRO A 343 -4.38 -8.98 36.64
C PRO A 343 -3.75 -8.58 37.98
N ALA A 344 -3.24 -7.36 38.07
CA ALA A 344 -2.61 -6.77 39.26
C ALA A 344 -3.64 -5.98 40.08
N GLN A 345 -4.69 -6.65 40.55
CA GLN A 345 -5.82 -6.01 41.23
C GLN A 345 -5.93 -6.39 42.71
N ARG A 346 -4.86 -6.88 43.31
CA ARG A 346 -4.83 -7.17 44.74
C ARG A 346 -3.53 -6.61 45.33
N LEU A 347 -3.36 -6.78 46.64
CA LEU A 347 -2.27 -6.18 47.41
C LEU A 347 -1.58 -7.28 48.21
N ASP A 348 -1.36 -8.43 47.59
CA ASP A 348 -0.72 -9.60 48.18
C ASP A 348 0.57 -9.99 47.42
N GLU A 349 1.25 -11.04 47.88
CA GLU A 349 2.50 -11.49 47.25
C GLU A 349 2.29 -11.91 45.80
N LEU A 350 1.07 -12.33 45.41
CA LEU A 350 0.75 -12.63 44.03
C LEU A 350 0.66 -11.37 43.18
N ASP A 351 0.30 -10.21 43.74
CA ASP A 351 0.42 -8.92 43.04
C ASP A 351 1.83 -8.35 43.06
N SER A 352 2.65 -8.67 44.05
CA SER A 352 4.08 -8.39 43.95
C SER A 352 4.71 -9.21 42.82
N ILE A 353 4.32 -10.49 42.67
CA ILE A 353 4.74 -11.34 41.56
C ILE A 353 4.12 -10.87 40.23
N ALA A 354 2.82 -10.56 40.19
CA ALA A 354 2.15 -10.05 39.00
C ALA A 354 2.71 -8.68 38.63
N GLY A 355 3.05 -7.84 39.61
CA GLY A 355 3.66 -6.53 39.45
C GLY A 355 5.10 -6.62 38.97
N ALA A 356 5.92 -7.51 39.54
CA ALA A 356 7.27 -7.77 39.04
C ALA A 356 7.26 -8.39 37.63
N PHE A 357 6.34 -9.33 37.38
CA PHE A 357 6.17 -9.94 36.05
C PHE A 357 5.60 -8.95 35.03
N ASN A 358 4.63 -8.12 35.42
CA ASN A 358 4.08 -7.05 34.60
C ASN A 358 5.11 -5.95 34.39
N GLN A 359 5.93 -5.59 35.37
CA GLN A 359 7.03 -4.63 35.25
C GLN A 359 8.15 -5.19 34.36
N LEU A 360 8.43 -6.49 34.44
CA LEU A 360 9.31 -7.17 33.50
C LEU A 360 8.69 -7.19 32.11
N LEU A 361 7.40 -7.46 31.97
CA LEU A 361 6.66 -7.36 30.71
C LEU A 361 6.57 -5.92 30.21
N ASP A 362 6.50 -4.91 31.07
CA ASP A 362 6.48 -3.49 30.72
C ASP A 362 7.88 -3.06 30.34
N THR A 363 8.91 -3.57 31.00
CA THR A 363 10.30 -3.34 30.59
C THR A 363 10.58 -4.06 29.28
N LEU A 364 10.15 -5.31 29.12
CA LEU A 364 10.27 -6.06 27.88
C LEU A 364 9.40 -5.46 26.79
N GLN A 365 8.22 -4.94 27.10
CA GLN A 365 7.36 -4.26 26.15
C GLN A 365 7.93 -2.89 25.82
N VAL A 366 8.51 -2.13 26.76
CA VAL A 366 9.23 -0.89 26.45
C VAL A 366 10.50 -1.18 25.66
N GLN A 367 11.20 -2.29 25.92
CA GLN A 367 12.35 -2.71 25.14
C GLN A 367 11.92 -3.25 23.77
N TYR A 368 10.81 -3.97 23.69
CA TYR A 368 10.24 -4.50 22.46
C TYR A 368 9.64 -3.38 21.64
N ASP A 369 8.91 -2.44 22.23
CA ASP A 369 8.37 -1.22 21.63
C ASP A 369 9.51 -0.26 21.29
N ASN A 370 10.57 -0.12 22.09
CA ASN A 370 11.75 0.65 21.69
C ASN A 370 12.49 -0.06 20.56
N LEU A 371 12.59 -1.39 20.59
CA LEU A 371 13.21 -2.17 19.54
C LEU A 371 12.33 -2.18 18.31
N GLU A 372 11.01 -2.20 18.43
CA GLU A 372 10.02 -2.21 17.36
C GLU A 372 9.85 -0.80 16.82
N ASN A 373 9.93 0.24 17.64
CA ASN A 373 10.02 1.64 17.20
C ASN A 373 11.38 1.90 16.57
N LYS A 374 12.47 1.33 17.07
CA LYS A 374 13.80 1.47 16.46
C LYS A 374 13.93 0.59 15.23
N VAL A 375 13.29 -0.56 15.18
CA VAL A 375 13.17 -1.43 14.00
C VAL A 375 12.20 -0.79 13.04
N ALA A 376 11.12 -0.14 13.46
CA ALA A 376 10.17 0.57 12.61
C ALA A 376 10.78 1.87 12.11
N GLU A 377 11.54 2.59 12.92
CA GLU A 377 12.31 3.77 12.54
C GLU A 377 13.47 3.37 11.64
N ARG A 378 14.19 2.28 11.92
CA ARG A 378 15.24 1.75 11.03
C ARG A 378 14.66 1.13 9.79
N THR A 379 13.51 0.47 9.86
CA THR A 379 12.81 -0.11 8.71
C THR A 379 12.16 0.99 7.92
N GLN A 380 11.65 2.05 8.53
CA GLN A 380 11.14 3.23 7.85
C GLN A 380 12.30 4.01 7.25
N ALA A 381 13.37 4.29 7.97
CA ALA A 381 14.56 4.95 7.45
C ALA A 381 15.23 4.10 6.36
N LEU A 382 15.28 2.77 6.50
CA LEU A 382 15.78 1.84 5.48
C LEU A 382 14.83 1.75 4.30
N ASN A 383 13.52 1.73 4.50
CA ASN A 383 12.51 1.67 3.44
C ASN A 383 12.38 3.03 2.77
N GLU A 384 12.64 4.14 3.46
CA GLU A 384 12.77 5.48 2.91
C GLU A 384 14.11 5.65 2.19
N ALA A 385 15.21 5.12 2.71
CA ALA A 385 16.50 5.10 2.04
C ALA A 385 16.47 4.19 0.81
N LYS A 386 15.80 3.03 0.90
CA LYS A 386 15.50 2.12 -0.20
C LYS A 386 14.58 2.78 -1.19
N LYS A 387 13.46 3.37 -0.78
CA LYS A 387 12.59 4.16 -1.67
C LYS A 387 13.32 5.35 -2.26
N ARG A 388 14.24 6.00 -1.55
CA ARG A 388 15.09 7.09 -2.09
C ARG A 388 16.08 6.54 -3.10
N ALA A 389 16.71 5.40 -2.84
CA ALA A 389 17.64 4.73 -3.74
C ALA A 389 16.91 4.18 -4.97
N GLU A 390 15.74 3.56 -4.82
CA GLU A 390 14.86 3.09 -5.89
C GLU A 390 14.29 4.26 -6.67
N ARG A 391 13.85 5.34 -6.01
CA ARG A 391 13.44 6.58 -6.70
C ARG A 391 14.62 7.21 -7.42
N ALA A 392 15.82 7.20 -6.86
CA ALA A 392 17.02 7.71 -7.51
C ALA A 392 17.42 6.83 -8.70
N ASN A 393 17.32 5.50 -8.58
CA ASN A 393 17.63 4.55 -9.65
C ASN A 393 16.56 4.58 -10.75
N LYS A 394 15.28 4.66 -10.37
CA LYS A 394 14.15 4.85 -11.29
C LYS A 394 14.24 6.22 -11.95
N ARG A 395 14.61 7.29 -11.23
CA ARG A 395 14.92 8.60 -11.82
C ARG A 395 16.11 8.52 -12.76
N LYS A 396 17.19 7.82 -12.41
CA LYS A 396 18.34 7.59 -13.29
C LYS A 396 17.94 6.82 -14.56
N SER A 397 17.12 5.79 -14.43
CA SER A 397 16.63 4.97 -15.55
C SER A 397 15.64 5.73 -16.45
N ILE A 398 14.68 6.45 -15.86
CA ILE A 398 13.76 7.35 -16.57
C ILE A 398 14.56 8.48 -17.22
N HIS A 399 15.51 9.08 -16.52
CA HIS A 399 16.36 10.14 -17.04
C HIS A 399 17.21 9.64 -18.20
N LEU A 400 17.76 8.43 -18.16
CA LEU A 400 18.45 7.83 -19.31
C LEU A 400 17.50 7.51 -20.46
N THR A 401 16.27 7.09 -20.18
CA THR A 401 15.25 6.83 -21.22
C THR A 401 14.81 8.13 -21.88
N VAL A 402 14.59 9.19 -21.10
CA VAL A 402 14.28 10.54 -21.57
C VAL A 402 15.47 11.11 -22.32
N ILE A 403 16.69 11.09 -21.77
CA ILE A 403 17.91 11.51 -22.48
C ILE A 403 18.05 10.74 -23.79
N SER A 404 17.81 9.43 -23.81
CA SER A 404 17.88 8.69 -25.06
C SER A 404 16.83 9.14 -26.06
N HIS A 405 15.61 9.47 -25.62
CA HIS A 405 14.57 10.03 -26.48
C HIS A 405 14.94 11.45 -26.96
N GLU A 406 15.43 12.30 -26.06
CA GLU A 406 15.90 13.66 -26.30
C GLU A 406 17.20 13.74 -27.10
N LEU A 407 18.01 12.67 -27.15
CA LEU A 407 19.17 12.55 -28.02
C LEU A 407 18.79 11.93 -29.36
N ARG A 408 17.85 10.97 -29.37
CA ARG A 408 17.35 10.33 -30.59
C ARG A 408 16.60 11.33 -31.47
N THR A 409 15.78 12.20 -30.90
CA THR A 409 15.03 13.21 -31.66
C THR A 409 15.92 14.16 -32.47
N PRO A 410 16.91 14.87 -31.88
CA PRO A 410 17.83 15.71 -32.64
C PRO A 410 18.76 14.88 -33.52
N MET A 411 19.11 13.64 -33.14
CA MET A 411 19.94 12.80 -34.00
C MET A 411 19.21 12.28 -35.24
N ASN A 412 17.94 11.93 -35.10
CA ASN A 412 17.07 11.65 -36.23
C ASN A 412 16.84 12.91 -37.06
N GLY A 413 16.79 14.09 -36.44
CA GLY A 413 16.74 15.38 -37.14
C GLY A 413 18.03 15.69 -37.92
N VAL A 414 19.21 15.43 -37.35
CA VAL A 414 20.50 15.54 -38.03
C VAL A 414 20.63 14.49 -39.12
N LEU A 415 20.20 13.25 -38.88
CA LEU A 415 20.15 12.19 -39.88
C LEU A 415 19.24 12.59 -41.04
N GLY A 416 18.05 13.09 -40.75
CA GLY A 416 17.09 13.60 -41.72
C GLY A 416 17.66 14.79 -42.50
N ALA A 417 18.29 15.76 -41.84
CA ALA A 417 18.94 16.89 -42.50
C ALA A 417 20.13 16.47 -43.38
N ILE A 418 20.91 15.45 -42.98
CA ILE A 418 21.99 14.89 -43.79
C ILE A 418 21.41 14.09 -44.97
N GLU A 419 20.36 13.29 -44.76
CA GLU A 419 19.65 12.56 -45.80
C GLU A 419 19.05 13.53 -46.83
N LEU A 420 18.43 14.64 -46.38
CA LEU A 420 17.97 15.73 -47.23
C LEU A 420 19.11 16.44 -47.95
N LEU A 421 20.22 16.75 -47.27
CA LEU A 421 21.40 17.35 -47.88
C LEU A 421 21.96 16.45 -48.99
N GLN A 422 22.01 15.14 -48.77
CA GLN A 422 22.40 14.13 -49.75
C GLN A 422 21.40 14.00 -50.91
N THR A 423 20.17 14.52 -50.77
CA THR A 423 19.21 14.62 -51.87
C THR A 423 19.36 15.90 -52.71
N THR A 424 20.24 16.83 -52.33
CA THR A 424 20.62 18.02 -53.11
C THR A 424 21.90 17.78 -53.93
N PRO A 425 22.16 18.51 -55.02
CA PRO A 425 23.40 18.35 -55.77
C PRO A 425 24.62 18.78 -54.93
N LEU A 426 25.44 17.81 -54.54
CA LEU A 426 26.68 17.99 -53.76
C LEU A 426 27.90 17.74 -54.64
N ASN A 427 29.00 18.45 -54.38
CA ASN A 427 30.30 18.11 -54.98
C ASN A 427 30.96 16.91 -54.24
N ILE A 428 32.03 16.34 -54.82
CA ILE A 428 32.67 15.11 -54.30
C ILE A 428 33.16 15.26 -52.84
N GLU A 429 33.73 16.43 -52.48
CA GLU A 429 34.18 16.69 -51.11
C GLU A 429 33.00 16.85 -50.13
N GLN A 430 31.93 17.53 -50.53
CA GLN A 430 30.69 17.69 -49.76
C GLN A 430 29.97 16.35 -49.58
N GLN A 431 29.97 15.48 -50.59
CA GLN A 431 29.38 14.16 -50.51
C GLN A 431 30.18 13.26 -49.54
N GLY A 432 31.51 13.32 -49.58
CA GLY A 432 32.36 12.64 -48.60
C GLY A 432 32.14 13.14 -47.15
N LEU A 433 31.94 14.45 -46.96
CA LEU A 433 31.59 15.02 -45.65
C LEU A 433 30.19 14.58 -45.18
N ALA A 434 29.22 14.54 -46.08
CA ALA A 434 27.85 14.09 -45.79
C ALA A 434 27.82 12.60 -45.42
N ASP A 435 28.54 11.74 -46.14
CA ASP A 435 28.67 10.32 -45.83
C ASP A 435 29.34 10.09 -44.47
N THR A 436 30.37 10.89 -44.17
CA THR A 436 31.04 10.86 -42.86
C THR A 436 30.09 11.27 -41.75
N ALA A 437 29.35 12.37 -41.92
CA ALA A 437 28.37 12.85 -40.95
C ALA A 437 27.23 11.85 -40.73
N ARG A 438 26.76 11.18 -41.80
CA ARG A 438 25.75 10.12 -41.75
C ARG A 438 26.24 8.91 -40.96
N ASN A 439 27.45 8.43 -41.27
CA ASN A 439 28.07 7.31 -40.57
C ASN A 439 28.31 7.62 -39.08
N CYS A 440 28.72 8.84 -38.75
CA CYS A 440 28.85 9.33 -37.37
C CYS A 440 27.49 9.33 -36.64
N THR A 441 26.43 9.80 -37.30
CA THR A 441 25.08 9.86 -36.74
C THR A 441 24.49 8.47 -36.48
N LEU A 442 24.60 7.55 -37.44
CA LEU A 442 24.17 6.15 -37.30
C LEU A 442 24.97 5.42 -36.23
N SER A 443 26.28 5.67 -36.16
CA SER A 443 27.12 5.16 -35.09
C SER A 443 26.61 5.66 -33.73
N LEU A 444 26.37 6.97 -33.58
CA LEU A 444 25.87 7.54 -32.31
C LEU A 444 24.54 6.93 -31.88
N LEU A 445 23.61 6.73 -32.81
CA LEU A 445 22.33 6.04 -32.55
C LEU A 445 22.54 4.60 -32.06
N ALA A 446 23.48 3.86 -32.66
CA ALA A 446 23.84 2.52 -32.19
C ALA A 446 24.47 2.54 -30.79
N ILE A 447 25.30 3.54 -30.46
CA ILE A 447 25.85 3.74 -29.10
C ILE A 447 24.72 3.96 -28.10
N ILE A 448 23.79 4.86 -28.42
CA ILE A 448 22.65 5.20 -27.56
C ILE A 448 21.77 3.98 -27.30
N ASN A 449 21.46 3.20 -28.34
CA ASN A 449 20.65 1.99 -28.19
C ASN A 449 21.36 0.92 -27.36
N ASN A 450 22.67 0.72 -27.55
CA ASN A 450 23.46 -0.20 -26.73
C ASN A 450 23.52 0.24 -25.25
N LEU A 451 23.61 1.55 -24.98
CA LEU A 451 23.58 2.10 -23.62
C LEU A 451 22.21 1.84 -22.95
N LEU A 452 21.13 2.00 -23.70
CA LEU A 452 19.78 1.70 -23.21
C LEU A 452 19.58 0.21 -22.90
N ASP A 453 20.02 -0.67 -23.81
CA ASP A 453 19.95 -2.12 -23.59
C ASP A 453 20.74 -2.51 -22.34
N PHE A 454 21.94 -1.95 -22.15
CA PHE A 454 22.74 -2.15 -20.94
C PHE A 454 22.00 -1.68 -19.67
N SER A 455 21.41 -0.49 -19.69
CA SER A 455 20.63 0.07 -18.57
C SER A 455 19.40 -0.78 -18.21
N ARG A 456 18.71 -1.34 -19.21
CA ARG A 456 17.57 -2.25 -19.01
C ARG A 456 17.99 -3.58 -18.38
N ILE A 457 19.16 -4.09 -18.77
CA ILE A 457 19.73 -5.32 -18.20
C ILE A 457 20.18 -5.08 -16.75
N GLU A 458 20.89 -3.97 -16.46
CA GLU A 458 21.35 -3.62 -15.11
C GLU A 458 20.19 -3.38 -14.13
N SER A 459 19.09 -2.79 -14.61
CA SER A 459 17.90 -2.55 -13.80
C SER A 459 17.04 -3.80 -13.58
N GLY A 460 17.38 -4.95 -14.16
CA GLY A 460 16.63 -6.21 -14.01
C GLY A 460 15.25 -6.24 -14.68
N HIS A 461 14.92 -5.26 -15.52
CA HIS A 461 13.62 -5.16 -16.21
C HIS A 461 13.63 -5.84 -17.59
N PHE A 462 14.49 -6.84 -17.80
CA PHE A 462 14.70 -7.49 -19.08
C PHE A 462 14.17 -8.93 -19.05
N THR A 463 13.22 -9.24 -19.95
CA THR A 463 12.58 -10.56 -20.06
C THR A 463 13.04 -11.29 -21.31
N LEU A 464 13.34 -12.59 -21.19
CA LEU A 464 13.65 -13.46 -22.33
C LEU A 464 12.36 -14.04 -22.91
N HIS A 465 12.27 -14.09 -24.23
CA HIS A 465 11.17 -14.72 -24.96
C HIS A 465 11.64 -16.05 -25.55
N MET A 466 11.35 -17.15 -24.85
CA MET A 466 11.76 -18.49 -25.27
C MET A 466 10.78 -19.04 -26.32
N GLU A 467 11.30 -19.46 -27.48
CA GLU A 467 10.54 -20.04 -28.58
C GLU A 467 11.31 -21.20 -29.23
N GLU A 468 10.60 -22.12 -29.90
CA GLU A 468 11.25 -23.15 -30.71
C GLU A 468 11.91 -22.51 -31.94
N THR A 469 13.25 -22.50 -31.96
CA THR A 469 14.03 -21.75 -32.96
C THR A 469 14.81 -22.68 -33.88
N ALA A 470 14.71 -22.44 -35.19
CA ALA A 470 15.54 -23.08 -36.20
C ALA A 470 16.98 -22.52 -36.14
N LEU A 471 17.95 -23.36 -35.82
CA LEU A 471 19.34 -22.95 -35.61
C LEU A 471 20.01 -22.46 -36.90
N LEU A 472 19.90 -23.20 -38.00
CA LEU A 472 20.64 -22.89 -39.22
C LEU A 472 20.24 -21.53 -39.84
N PRO A 473 18.95 -21.18 -39.96
CA PRO A 473 18.54 -19.84 -40.40
C PRO A 473 19.04 -18.71 -39.47
N LEU A 474 19.10 -18.96 -38.16
CA LEU A 474 19.63 -17.98 -37.20
C LEU A 474 21.14 -17.73 -37.42
N LEU A 475 21.91 -18.79 -37.69
CA LEU A 475 23.33 -18.66 -38.04
C LEU A 475 23.51 -17.89 -39.35
N ASP A 476 22.66 -18.14 -40.35
CA ASP A 476 22.69 -17.44 -41.62
C ASP A 476 22.42 -15.93 -41.43
N GLN A 477 21.41 -15.57 -40.64
CA GLN A 477 21.10 -14.17 -40.31
C GLN A 477 22.27 -13.47 -39.61
N ALA A 478 22.93 -14.14 -38.66
CA ALA A 478 24.09 -13.59 -37.97
C ALA A 478 25.27 -13.37 -38.92
N MET A 479 25.57 -14.35 -39.79
CA MET A 479 26.64 -14.25 -40.79
C MET A 479 26.34 -13.24 -41.91
N GLN A 480 25.07 -13.03 -42.26
CA GLN A 480 24.68 -12.05 -43.27
C GLN A 480 24.99 -10.62 -42.80
N THR A 481 24.84 -10.34 -41.50
CA THR A 481 25.11 -9.02 -40.90
C THR A 481 26.58 -8.60 -41.05
N ILE A 482 27.50 -9.56 -41.06
CA ILE A 482 28.94 -9.30 -41.15
C ILE A 482 29.53 -9.54 -42.55
N GLN A 483 28.72 -10.01 -43.50
CA GLN A 483 29.13 -10.35 -44.86
C GLN A 483 29.74 -9.15 -45.59
N GLY A 484 29.02 -8.02 -45.68
CA GLY A 484 29.50 -6.82 -46.37
C GLY A 484 30.81 -6.26 -45.77
N PRO A 485 30.88 -6.02 -44.45
CA PRO A 485 32.11 -5.58 -43.78
C PRO A 485 33.30 -6.55 -43.92
N ALA A 486 33.06 -7.86 -43.97
CA ALA A 486 34.12 -8.84 -44.19
C ALA A 486 34.59 -8.86 -45.65
N GLN A 487 33.68 -8.71 -46.61
CA GLN A 487 33.98 -8.66 -48.04
C GLN A 487 34.78 -7.40 -48.42
N SER A 488 34.46 -6.24 -47.83
CA SER A 488 35.23 -5.01 -48.07
C SER A 488 36.69 -5.14 -47.63
N LYS A 489 36.94 -5.91 -46.56
CA LYS A 489 38.28 -6.29 -46.09
C LYS A 489 38.86 -7.54 -46.77
N LYS A 490 38.16 -8.16 -47.71
CA LYS A 490 38.54 -9.42 -48.39
C LYS A 490 38.84 -10.58 -47.41
N LEU A 491 38.14 -10.63 -46.27
CA LEU A 491 38.28 -11.69 -45.27
C LEU A 491 37.55 -12.97 -45.70
N SER A 492 38.12 -14.13 -45.41
CA SER A 492 37.47 -15.41 -45.64
C SER A 492 36.48 -15.76 -44.53
N LEU A 493 35.24 -16.07 -44.88
CA LEU A 493 34.19 -16.48 -43.92
C LEU A 493 33.93 -17.99 -44.04
N ARG A 494 33.80 -18.67 -42.89
CA ARG A 494 33.45 -20.09 -42.83
C ARG A 494 32.54 -20.39 -41.65
N THR A 495 31.56 -21.26 -41.86
CA THR A 495 30.69 -21.78 -40.80
C THR A 495 30.75 -23.30 -40.79
N PHE A 496 30.82 -23.90 -39.60
CA PHE A 496 30.81 -25.35 -39.44
C PHE A 496 29.84 -25.76 -38.32
N VAL A 497 28.93 -26.69 -38.63
CA VAL A 497 27.94 -27.22 -37.68
C VAL A 497 28.18 -28.71 -37.50
N GLY A 498 28.45 -29.14 -36.27
CA GLY A 498 28.77 -30.53 -35.95
C GLY A 498 27.59 -31.49 -36.04
N GLN A 499 27.87 -32.78 -36.25
CA GLN A 499 26.87 -33.83 -36.46
C GLN A 499 25.81 -33.97 -35.35
N HIS A 500 26.20 -33.76 -34.09
CA HIS A 500 25.29 -33.95 -32.94
C HIS A 500 24.52 -32.68 -32.56
N VAL A 501 24.55 -31.63 -33.38
CA VAL A 501 23.87 -30.36 -33.10
C VAL A 501 22.40 -30.45 -33.54
N PRO A 502 21.43 -30.12 -32.68
CA PRO A 502 20.02 -30.12 -33.07
C PRO A 502 19.70 -29.00 -34.07
N LEU A 503 18.77 -29.25 -34.97
CA LEU A 503 18.29 -28.26 -35.95
C LEU A 503 17.30 -27.28 -35.32
N TYR A 504 16.55 -27.73 -34.30
CA TYR A 504 15.58 -26.95 -33.54
C TYR A 504 15.83 -27.10 -32.04
N PHE A 505 15.74 -25.99 -31.31
CA PHE A 505 15.87 -25.96 -29.86
C PHE A 505 15.15 -24.73 -29.28
N HIS A 506 14.79 -24.78 -28.00
CA HIS A 506 14.10 -23.69 -27.32
C HIS A 506 15.09 -22.60 -26.87
N THR A 507 14.95 -21.39 -27.41
CA THR A 507 15.79 -20.22 -27.07
C THR A 507 15.11 -18.91 -27.47
N ASP A 508 15.65 -17.77 -27.03
CA ASP A 508 15.32 -16.45 -27.59
C ASP A 508 16.17 -16.19 -28.84
N SER A 509 15.56 -16.25 -30.02
CA SER A 509 16.24 -16.13 -31.31
C SER A 509 16.87 -14.74 -31.52
N ILE A 510 16.21 -13.69 -31.05
CA ILE A 510 16.66 -12.30 -31.19
C ILE A 510 17.90 -12.07 -30.33
N ARG A 511 17.89 -12.53 -29.08
CA ARG A 511 19.02 -12.35 -28.15
C ARG A 511 20.21 -13.20 -28.51
N LEU A 512 19.99 -14.44 -28.94
CA LEU A 512 21.07 -15.28 -29.44
C LEU A 512 21.74 -14.66 -30.66
N ARG A 513 20.96 -14.15 -31.62
CA ARG A 513 21.49 -13.43 -32.78
C ARG A 513 22.27 -12.18 -32.35
N GLN A 514 21.78 -11.41 -31.39
CA GLN A 514 22.47 -10.23 -30.85
C GLN A 514 23.84 -10.59 -30.25
N ILE A 515 23.93 -11.69 -29.48
CA ILE A 515 25.21 -12.20 -28.97
C ILE A 515 26.14 -12.54 -30.13
N LEU A 516 25.69 -13.35 -31.10
CA LEU A 516 26.51 -13.79 -32.23
C LEU A 516 26.98 -12.63 -33.11
N VAL A 517 26.12 -11.65 -33.42
CA VAL A 517 26.47 -10.45 -34.19
C VAL A 517 27.52 -9.62 -33.46
N ASN A 518 27.42 -9.46 -32.14
CA ASN A 518 28.43 -8.74 -31.35
C ASN A 518 29.79 -9.45 -31.37
N LEU A 519 29.81 -10.79 -31.29
CA LEU A 519 31.04 -11.57 -31.35
C LEU A 519 31.66 -11.55 -32.77
N LEU A 520 30.87 -11.80 -33.80
CA LEU A 520 31.31 -11.80 -35.21
C LEU A 520 31.72 -10.40 -35.67
N GLY A 521 31.01 -9.35 -35.24
CA GLY A 521 31.37 -7.96 -35.52
C GLY A 521 32.72 -7.59 -34.93
N ASN A 522 33.03 -8.04 -33.71
CA ASN A 522 34.36 -7.87 -33.12
C ASN A 522 35.44 -8.64 -33.90
N ALA A 523 35.15 -9.88 -34.32
CA ALA A 523 36.06 -10.66 -35.16
C ALA A 523 36.41 -9.94 -36.47
N VAL A 524 35.42 -9.37 -37.18
CA VAL A 524 35.66 -8.57 -38.40
C VAL A 524 36.43 -7.29 -38.08
N LYS A 525 36.10 -6.61 -36.98
CA LYS A 525 36.75 -5.36 -36.61
C LYS A 525 38.26 -5.54 -36.41
N PHE A 526 38.66 -6.58 -35.69
CA PHE A 526 40.06 -6.80 -35.27
C PHE A 526 40.89 -7.70 -36.21
N THR A 527 40.29 -8.13 -37.33
CA THR A 527 40.99 -8.88 -38.38
C THR A 527 41.18 -7.99 -39.61
N GLU A 528 42.42 -7.82 -40.05
CA GLU A 528 42.76 -7.07 -41.26
C GLU A 528 42.92 -7.99 -42.48
N THR A 529 43.60 -9.12 -42.30
CA THR A 529 43.78 -10.17 -43.31
C THR A 529 43.56 -11.55 -42.70
N GLY A 530 43.15 -12.52 -43.51
CA GLY A 530 42.90 -13.90 -43.06
C GLY A 530 41.41 -14.28 -43.06
N GLY A 531 40.87 -14.72 -41.93
CA GLY A 531 39.50 -15.23 -41.91
C GLY A 531 38.84 -15.36 -40.55
N ILE A 532 37.52 -15.54 -40.61
CA ILE A 532 36.63 -15.68 -39.47
C ILE A 532 35.89 -17.01 -39.62
N ARG A 533 35.82 -17.74 -38.52
CA ARG A 533 35.19 -19.06 -38.45
C ARG A 533 34.16 -19.08 -37.34
N LEU A 534 32.92 -19.43 -37.68
CA LEU A 534 31.88 -19.81 -36.73
C LEU A 534 31.81 -21.33 -36.66
N THR A 535 31.87 -21.91 -35.47
CA THR A 535 31.78 -23.36 -35.26
C THR A 535 30.77 -23.66 -34.18
N VAL A 536 29.76 -24.47 -34.51
CA VAL A 536 28.73 -24.90 -33.55
C VAL A 536 28.91 -26.37 -33.26
N LYS A 537 29.03 -26.71 -31.98
CA LYS A 537 29.21 -28.08 -31.48
C LYS A 537 28.26 -28.34 -30.33
N ARG A 538 27.86 -29.59 -30.17
CA ARG A 538 27.17 -30.07 -28.98
C ARG A 538 28.10 -30.93 -28.15
N HIS A 539 28.12 -30.71 -26.85
CA HIS A 539 28.74 -31.60 -25.86
C HIS A 539 27.70 -31.86 -24.78
N GLU A 540 27.22 -33.10 -24.66
CA GLU A 540 26.16 -33.48 -23.71
C GLU A 540 24.91 -32.58 -23.84
N GLU A 541 24.51 -31.92 -22.76
CA GLU A 541 23.37 -30.98 -22.67
C GLU A 541 23.79 -29.52 -22.89
N GLN A 542 24.92 -29.28 -23.56
CA GLN A 542 25.42 -27.94 -23.84
C GLN A 542 25.64 -27.72 -25.33
N LEU A 543 25.18 -26.57 -25.80
CA LEU A 543 25.43 -26.07 -27.15
C LEU A 543 26.54 -25.01 -27.10
N ILE A 544 27.59 -25.22 -27.88
CA ILE A 544 28.82 -24.42 -27.85
C ILE A 544 29.01 -23.75 -29.21
N PHE A 545 28.99 -22.41 -29.23
CA PHE A 545 29.29 -21.59 -30.38
C PHE A 545 30.69 -20.99 -30.23
N LEU A 546 31.60 -21.34 -31.13
CA LEU A 546 32.96 -20.83 -31.18
C LEU A 546 33.08 -19.85 -32.32
N VAL A 547 33.36 -18.59 -32.00
CA VAL A 547 33.73 -17.55 -32.97
C VAL A 547 35.23 -17.38 -32.91
N SER A 548 35.93 -17.74 -33.98
CA SER A 548 37.38 -17.64 -34.09
C SER A 548 37.79 -16.68 -35.21
N ASP A 549 38.78 -15.86 -34.94
CA ASP A 549 39.41 -14.96 -35.90
C ASP A 549 40.92 -15.16 -35.95
N SER A 550 41.54 -14.74 -37.06
CA SER A 550 42.99 -14.71 -37.25
C SER A 550 43.58 -13.30 -37.08
N GLY A 551 42.95 -12.47 -36.24
CA GLY A 551 43.33 -11.08 -36.02
C GLY A 551 44.53 -10.94 -35.07
N LYS A 552 44.73 -9.72 -34.56
CA LYS A 552 45.89 -9.38 -33.70
C LYS A 552 45.93 -10.07 -32.33
N GLY A 553 44.86 -10.74 -31.90
CA GLY A 553 44.76 -11.31 -30.57
C GLY A 553 44.69 -10.25 -29.44
N ILE A 554 44.63 -10.70 -28.19
CA ILE A 554 44.47 -9.86 -26.99
C ILE A 554 45.55 -10.22 -25.97
N GLU A 555 46.23 -9.21 -25.42
CA GLU A 555 47.26 -9.39 -24.39
C GLU A 555 46.71 -10.03 -23.11
N ILE A 556 47.48 -10.95 -22.49
CA ILE A 556 47.05 -11.73 -21.31
C ILE A 556 46.49 -10.84 -20.18
N GLN A 557 47.10 -9.68 -19.94
CA GLN A 557 46.70 -8.77 -18.86
C GLN A 557 45.32 -8.14 -19.11
N GLN A 558 44.94 -7.94 -20.37
CA GLN A 558 43.70 -7.29 -20.78
C GLN A 558 42.52 -8.27 -20.87
N GLN A 559 42.77 -9.58 -21.02
CA GLN A 559 41.74 -10.61 -21.26
C GLN A 559 40.67 -10.71 -20.17
N SER A 560 41.00 -10.40 -18.91
CA SER A 560 40.02 -10.39 -17.81
C SER A 560 39.12 -9.15 -17.80
N GLN A 561 39.60 -8.05 -18.39
CA GLN A 561 38.96 -6.74 -18.34
C GLN A 561 38.05 -6.48 -19.56
N ILE A 562 38.21 -7.19 -20.68
CA ILE A 562 37.41 -6.96 -21.90
C ILE A 562 35.89 -7.20 -21.73
N PHE A 563 35.47 -7.88 -20.67
CA PHE A 563 34.06 -8.11 -20.36
C PHE A 563 33.47 -7.07 -19.39
N THR A 564 34.28 -6.10 -18.94
CA THR A 564 33.79 -4.99 -18.11
C THR A 564 33.21 -3.88 -19.00
N ALA A 565 32.15 -3.21 -18.51
CA ALA A 565 31.49 -2.15 -19.27
C ALA A 565 32.47 -1.00 -19.57
N PHE A 566 32.42 -0.48 -20.80
CA PHE A 566 33.20 0.67 -21.28
C PHE A 566 34.72 0.44 -21.38
N TYR A 567 35.20 -0.79 -21.20
CA TYR A 567 36.61 -1.10 -21.35
C TYR A 567 37.02 -1.20 -22.83
N GLN A 568 38.16 -0.59 -23.17
CA GLN A 568 38.74 -0.62 -24.52
C GLN A 568 40.25 -0.85 -24.42
N ALA A 569 40.75 -1.88 -25.09
CA ALA A 569 42.17 -2.23 -25.09
C ALA A 569 43.06 -1.21 -25.83
N ASP A 570 42.50 -0.51 -26.82
CA ASP A 570 43.17 0.57 -27.57
C ASP A 570 42.27 1.81 -27.62
N THR A 571 42.80 2.96 -27.19
CA THR A 571 42.08 4.25 -27.22
C THR A 571 41.76 4.75 -28.62
N ASN A 572 42.44 4.24 -29.66
CA ASN A 572 42.24 4.61 -31.07
C ASN A 572 41.29 3.67 -31.83
N SER A 573 40.70 2.66 -31.18
CA SER A 573 39.83 1.68 -31.84
C SER A 573 38.34 2.07 -31.76
N GLN A 574 37.71 2.40 -32.89
CA GLN A 574 36.27 2.75 -32.97
C GLN A 574 35.34 1.70 -32.34
N GLY A 575 34.71 2.00 -31.20
CA GLY A 575 33.69 1.15 -30.55
C GLY A 575 33.34 1.66 -29.15
N THR A 576 32.24 1.16 -28.56
CA THR A 576 31.74 1.65 -27.26
C THR A 576 32.33 0.95 -26.04
N GLY A 577 32.92 -0.24 -26.23
CA GLY A 577 33.29 -1.13 -25.12
C GLY A 577 32.09 -1.77 -24.41
N ILE A 578 30.88 -1.68 -24.97
CA ILE A 578 29.64 -2.20 -24.35
C ILE A 578 29.21 -3.53 -24.98
N GLY A 579 29.57 -3.80 -26.25
CA GLY A 579 29.06 -4.97 -27.00
C GLY A 579 29.39 -6.34 -26.40
N LEU A 580 30.62 -6.55 -25.90
CA LEU A 580 31.02 -7.78 -25.21
C LEU A 580 30.34 -7.93 -23.84
N THR A 581 30.12 -6.82 -23.15
CA THR A 581 29.44 -6.78 -21.85
C THR A 581 27.96 -7.10 -21.98
N ILE A 582 27.29 -6.59 -23.02
CA ILE A 582 25.92 -6.97 -23.39
C ILE A 582 25.87 -8.46 -23.74
N ALA A 583 26.79 -8.94 -24.60
CA ALA A 583 26.84 -10.35 -24.99
C ALA A 583 27.02 -11.28 -23.77
N SER A 584 27.90 -10.92 -22.83
CA SER A 584 28.13 -11.67 -21.59
C SER A 584 26.93 -11.65 -20.65
N SER A 585 26.26 -10.50 -20.53
CA SER A 585 25.07 -10.36 -19.69
C SER A 585 23.87 -11.11 -20.25
N LEU A 586 23.64 -11.04 -21.57
CA LEU A 586 22.62 -11.83 -22.27
C LEU A 586 22.90 -13.34 -22.14
N ALA A 587 24.15 -13.78 -22.34
CA ALA A 587 24.52 -15.19 -22.18
C ALA A 587 24.22 -15.71 -20.76
N LYS A 588 24.53 -14.91 -19.72
CA LYS A 588 24.19 -15.26 -18.33
C LYS A 588 22.68 -15.35 -18.08
N MET A 589 21.90 -14.41 -18.61
CA MET A 589 20.44 -14.46 -18.47
C MET A 589 19.85 -15.68 -19.17
N MET A 590 20.44 -16.11 -20.29
CA MET A 590 20.07 -17.35 -21.00
C MET A 590 20.58 -18.63 -20.30
N GLY A 591 21.12 -18.53 -19.08
CA GLY A 591 21.64 -19.67 -18.32
C GLY A 591 23.01 -20.19 -18.77
N GLY A 592 23.69 -19.47 -19.66
CA GLY A 592 24.98 -19.84 -20.24
C GLY A 592 26.15 -18.96 -19.79
N ASN A 593 27.29 -19.09 -20.48
CA ASN A 593 28.47 -18.27 -20.25
C ASN A 593 29.25 -17.97 -21.54
N LEU A 594 30.08 -16.91 -21.48
CA LEU A 594 31.09 -16.61 -22.50
C LEU A 594 32.48 -16.88 -21.91
N THR A 595 33.32 -17.53 -22.70
CA THR A 595 34.73 -17.79 -22.38
C THR A 595 35.62 -17.32 -23.53
N LEU A 596 36.84 -16.89 -23.20
CA LEU A 596 37.80 -16.32 -24.15
C LEU A 596 39.08 -17.14 -24.16
N LYS A 597 39.61 -17.43 -25.35
CA LYS A 597 40.97 -17.90 -25.57
C LYS A 597 41.60 -17.04 -26.65
N SER A 598 42.60 -16.23 -26.30
CA SER A 598 43.28 -15.35 -27.25
C SER A 598 44.79 -15.43 -27.10
N VAL A 599 45.49 -15.39 -28.22
CA VAL A 599 46.96 -15.35 -28.26
C VAL A 599 47.37 -14.17 -29.14
N PRO A 600 48.18 -13.21 -28.61
CA PRO A 600 48.66 -12.07 -29.40
C PRO A 600 49.35 -12.52 -30.70
N GLY A 601 48.99 -11.87 -31.81
CA GLY A 601 49.51 -12.14 -33.16
C GLY A 601 48.95 -13.39 -33.85
N VAL A 602 48.16 -14.22 -33.16
CA VAL A 602 47.58 -15.46 -33.74
C VAL A 602 46.08 -15.34 -33.96
N GLY A 603 45.37 -14.65 -33.05
CA GLY A 603 43.93 -14.41 -33.16
C GLY A 603 43.17 -14.68 -31.86
N THR A 604 41.85 -14.48 -31.92
CA THR A 604 40.96 -14.64 -30.77
C THR A 604 39.90 -15.71 -31.04
N CYS A 605 39.57 -16.48 -30.00
CA CYS A 605 38.46 -17.42 -30.00
C CYS A 605 37.55 -17.14 -28.81
N VAL A 606 36.31 -16.75 -29.07
CA VAL A 606 35.26 -16.60 -28.05
C VAL A 606 34.32 -17.79 -28.13
N SER A 607 34.05 -18.42 -27.00
CA SER A 607 33.15 -19.57 -26.88
C SER A 607 31.94 -19.21 -26.03
N LEU A 608 30.76 -19.25 -26.65
CA LEU A 608 29.46 -19.16 -26.00
C LEU A 608 28.96 -20.57 -25.68
N VAL A 609 28.69 -20.84 -24.41
CA VAL A 609 28.11 -22.09 -23.94
C VAL A 609 26.70 -21.81 -23.45
N LEU A 610 25.71 -22.47 -24.06
CA LEU A 610 24.30 -22.38 -23.66
C LEU A 610 23.79 -23.75 -23.19
N PRO A 611 22.95 -23.79 -22.14
CA PRO A 611 22.26 -25.01 -21.77
C PRO A 611 21.26 -25.39 -22.87
N LEU A 612 21.21 -26.67 -23.22
CA LEU A 612 20.29 -27.21 -24.21
C LEU A 612 19.17 -27.94 -23.48
N GLN A 613 18.05 -27.26 -23.28
CA GLN A 613 16.84 -27.84 -22.69
C GLN A 613 15.89 -28.22 -23.82
N GLU A 614 15.43 -29.47 -23.83
CA GLU A 614 14.46 -30.03 -24.79
C GLU A 614 14.86 -29.84 -26.27
N TYR A 615 15.48 -30.88 -26.85
CA TYR A 615 15.87 -30.89 -28.26
C TYR A 615 15.52 -32.21 -28.93
N GLN A 616 15.27 -32.15 -30.24
CA GLN A 616 15.15 -33.34 -31.08
C GLN A 616 16.53 -33.70 -31.65
N PRO A 617 16.98 -34.96 -31.54
CA PRO A 617 18.26 -35.37 -32.10
C PRO A 617 18.22 -35.25 -33.64
N PRO A 618 19.28 -34.71 -34.27
CA PRO A 618 19.31 -34.55 -35.73
C PRO A 618 19.26 -35.90 -36.43
N GLN A 619 18.35 -36.06 -37.39
CA GLN A 619 18.30 -37.25 -38.25
C GLN A 619 19.26 -37.08 -39.44
N PRO A 620 20.16 -38.04 -39.71
CA PRO A 620 21.08 -37.93 -40.84
C PRO A 620 20.33 -38.09 -42.17
N ILE A 621 20.57 -37.16 -43.08
CA ILE A 621 20.07 -37.23 -44.46
C ILE A 621 20.90 -38.27 -45.21
N LYS A 622 20.25 -39.30 -45.76
CA LYS A 622 20.91 -40.31 -46.60
C LYS A 622 20.88 -39.85 -48.06
N GLY A 623 22.05 -39.58 -48.64
CA GLY A 623 22.17 -39.23 -50.05
C GLY A 623 23.62 -38.97 -50.46
N THR A 624 23.85 -38.88 -51.77
CA THR A 624 25.14 -38.50 -52.36
C THR A 624 24.93 -37.24 -53.18
N LEU A 625 25.79 -36.24 -53.02
CA LEU A 625 25.72 -34.98 -53.76
C LEU A 625 27.08 -34.62 -54.35
N SER A 626 27.06 -34.18 -55.61
CA SER A 626 28.24 -33.66 -56.28
C SER A 626 28.49 -32.21 -55.84
N ALA A 627 29.54 -31.99 -55.04
CA ALA A 627 29.81 -30.73 -54.36
C ALA A 627 31.32 -30.42 -54.30
N PRO A 628 31.72 -29.14 -54.20
CA PRO A 628 33.11 -28.76 -53.96
C PRO A 628 33.69 -29.40 -52.68
N PHE A 629 34.97 -29.78 -52.73
CA PHE A 629 35.65 -30.45 -51.62
C PHE A 629 35.58 -29.68 -50.28
N CYS A 630 35.53 -28.35 -50.34
CA CYS A 630 35.40 -27.49 -49.16
C CYS A 630 34.08 -27.69 -48.39
N LEU A 631 33.02 -28.20 -49.03
CA LEU A 631 31.72 -28.46 -48.41
C LEU A 631 31.56 -29.92 -47.92
N HIS A 632 32.42 -30.84 -48.38
CA HIS A 632 32.32 -32.28 -48.06
C HIS A 632 32.29 -32.54 -46.55
N ARG A 633 33.11 -31.80 -45.80
CA ARG A 633 33.17 -31.93 -44.34
C ARG A 633 31.85 -31.57 -43.65
N GLN A 634 31.17 -30.52 -44.13
CA GLN A 634 29.88 -30.09 -43.58
C GLN A 634 28.77 -31.06 -43.98
N LEU A 635 28.72 -31.45 -45.26
CA LEU A 635 27.75 -32.42 -45.79
C LEU A 635 27.85 -33.78 -45.08
N ALA A 636 29.07 -34.26 -44.82
CA ALA A 636 29.30 -35.50 -44.08
C ALA A 636 28.75 -35.44 -42.65
N CYS A 637 28.77 -34.28 -41.99
CA CYS A 637 28.18 -34.11 -40.65
C CYS A 637 26.66 -34.26 -40.66
N TRP A 638 26.00 -33.99 -41.79
CA TRP A 638 24.56 -34.21 -41.97
C TRP A 638 24.23 -35.59 -42.55
N GLY A 639 25.23 -36.46 -42.76
CA GLY A 639 25.04 -37.82 -43.30
C GLY A 639 25.15 -37.94 -44.82
N ILE A 640 25.45 -36.85 -45.53
CA ILE A 640 25.50 -36.78 -46.99
C ILE A 640 26.93 -37.05 -47.49
N ARG A 641 27.09 -37.96 -48.46
CA ARG A 641 28.40 -38.22 -49.09
C ARG A 641 28.65 -37.21 -50.22
N GLY A 642 29.80 -36.55 -50.18
CA GLY A 642 30.24 -35.64 -51.23
C GLY A 642 30.98 -36.37 -52.36
N GLU A 643 30.59 -36.13 -53.60
CA GLU A 643 31.32 -36.52 -54.81
C GLU A 643 31.95 -35.29 -55.48
N PRO A 644 33.07 -35.45 -56.24
CA PRO A 644 33.68 -34.35 -56.95
C PRO A 644 32.73 -33.75 -58.02
N PRO A 645 32.82 -32.43 -58.31
CA PRO A 645 31.96 -31.77 -59.29
C PRO A 645 32.27 -32.27 -60.72
N HIS A 646 31.26 -32.85 -61.38
CA HIS A 646 31.35 -33.27 -62.80
C HIS A 646 30.86 -32.19 -63.79
N GLN A 647 30.04 -31.20 -63.36
CA GLN A 647 29.53 -30.04 -64.12
C GLN A 647 29.29 -28.81 -63.21
N GLN A 648 28.94 -27.64 -63.76
CA GLN A 648 28.51 -26.46 -62.99
C GLN A 648 27.25 -26.77 -62.16
N ASN A 649 27.43 -27.06 -60.87
CA ASN A 649 26.35 -27.38 -59.95
C ASN A 649 25.99 -26.16 -59.06
N ALA A 650 24.73 -26.06 -58.62
CA ALA A 650 24.25 -25.02 -57.71
C ALA A 650 25.05 -24.89 -56.39
N LEU A 651 25.79 -25.94 -56.02
CA LEU A 651 26.67 -26.01 -54.85
C LEU A 651 28.04 -25.33 -55.03
N LEU A 652 28.33 -24.70 -56.18
CA LEU A 652 29.57 -23.96 -56.44
C LEU A 652 29.59 -22.55 -55.84
N ASN A 653 28.46 -22.05 -55.34
CA ASN A 653 28.37 -20.71 -54.78
C ASN A 653 29.25 -20.59 -53.52
N ALA A 654 30.22 -19.67 -53.53
CA ALA A 654 31.16 -19.42 -52.44
C ALA A 654 30.46 -18.99 -51.13
N GLU A 655 29.24 -18.46 -51.21
CA GLU A 655 28.45 -18.08 -50.04
C GLU A 655 28.02 -19.27 -49.16
N LEU A 656 27.91 -20.46 -49.75
CA LEU A 656 27.50 -21.69 -49.05
C LEU A 656 28.55 -22.17 -48.03
N LEU A 657 29.78 -21.63 -48.07
CA LEU A 657 30.82 -21.90 -47.08
C LEU A 657 30.51 -21.32 -45.69
N TYR A 658 29.64 -20.31 -45.62
CA TYR A 658 29.32 -19.60 -44.39
C TYR A 658 27.83 -19.45 -44.11
N PHE A 659 26.95 -19.81 -45.05
CA PHE A 659 25.51 -19.95 -44.85
C PHE A 659 25.07 -21.42 -44.74
N PRO A 660 25.18 -22.05 -43.54
CA PRO A 660 24.80 -23.44 -43.36
C PRO A 660 23.29 -23.70 -43.56
N GLY A 661 22.39 -22.73 -43.34
CA GLY A 661 20.94 -22.91 -43.57
C GLY A 661 20.63 -23.08 -45.05
N LYS A 662 21.06 -22.12 -45.87
CA LYS A 662 20.96 -22.21 -47.34
C LYS A 662 21.58 -23.50 -47.89
N LEU A 663 22.73 -23.92 -47.36
CA LEU A 663 23.39 -25.15 -47.77
C LEU A 663 22.57 -26.40 -47.41
N TYR A 664 22.01 -26.44 -46.20
CA TYR A 664 21.20 -27.57 -45.72
C TYR A 664 19.92 -27.73 -46.55
N ASP A 665 19.19 -26.63 -46.78
CA ASP A 665 17.94 -26.64 -47.56
C ASP A 665 18.19 -27.08 -49.00
N LEU A 666 19.24 -26.53 -49.63
CA LEU A 666 19.60 -26.87 -51.01
C LEU A 666 20.08 -28.33 -51.13
N ALA A 667 20.82 -28.83 -50.13
CA ALA A 667 21.22 -30.23 -50.09
C ALA A 667 20.02 -31.18 -49.92
N GLN A 668 19.07 -30.83 -49.05
CA GLN A 668 17.85 -31.61 -48.84
C GLN A 668 16.97 -31.63 -50.10
N GLN A 669 16.82 -30.49 -50.79
CA GLN A 669 16.09 -30.40 -52.05
C GLN A 669 16.71 -31.26 -53.17
N LEU A 670 18.04 -31.23 -53.31
CA LEU A 670 18.74 -32.01 -54.34
C LEU A 670 18.71 -33.53 -54.10
N ILE A 671 18.56 -33.98 -52.84
CA ILE A 671 18.48 -35.41 -52.50
C ILE A 671 17.06 -35.98 -52.70
N LEU A 672 16.01 -35.15 -52.58
CA LEU A 672 14.62 -35.60 -52.56
C LEU A 672 13.90 -35.65 -53.94
N CYS A 673 14.46 -35.10 -55.03
CA CYS A 673 13.75 -34.98 -56.33
C CYS A 673 14.43 -35.67 -57.55
N THR A 674 13.73 -36.65 -58.17
CA THR A 674 13.65 -36.91 -59.65
C THR A 674 12.87 -35.78 -60.35
N PRO A 675 12.92 -35.60 -61.70
CA PRO A 675 12.82 -34.29 -62.36
C PRO A 675 11.42 -33.71 -62.30
N ASN A 676 11.13 -32.99 -61.22
CA ASN A 676 10.23 -31.86 -61.23
C ASN A 676 10.87 -30.85 -60.32
N ILE A 677 11.58 -29.95 -60.96
CA ILE A 677 12.14 -28.77 -60.37
C ILE A 677 10.95 -27.85 -60.05
N PRO A 678 10.59 -27.55 -58.78
CA PRO A 678 10.37 -26.16 -58.46
C PRO A 678 11.78 -25.59 -58.33
N VAL A 679 12.16 -24.77 -59.29
CA VAL A 679 13.32 -23.89 -59.14
C VAL A 679 13.05 -23.18 -57.83
N ILE A 680 14.08 -22.97 -57.00
CA ILE A 680 14.02 -22.04 -55.88
C ILE A 680 13.64 -20.68 -56.47
N ASN A 681 12.35 -20.44 -56.60
CA ASN A 681 11.71 -19.28 -57.20
C ASN A 681 10.32 -19.14 -56.54
N ASN A 682 10.22 -19.25 -55.22
CA ASN A 682 9.10 -18.63 -54.50
C ASN A 682 9.32 -17.12 -54.42
N LEU A 683 9.54 -16.51 -55.58
CA LEU A 683 9.26 -15.11 -55.83
C LEU A 683 7.82 -14.95 -56.33
N LEU A 684 7.17 -16.01 -56.82
CA LEU A 684 5.78 -15.97 -57.29
C LEU A 684 4.82 -15.99 -56.09
N PRO A 685 4.09 -14.90 -55.82
CA PRO A 685 3.08 -14.86 -54.76
C PRO A 685 1.83 -15.62 -55.22
N PRO A 686 1.08 -16.27 -54.30
CA PRO A 686 -0.01 -17.19 -54.66
C PRO A 686 -1.23 -16.52 -55.30
N TRP A 687 -1.38 -15.20 -55.17
CA TRP A 687 -2.53 -14.42 -55.62
C TRP A 687 -2.19 -13.56 -56.83
N GLN A 688 -3.12 -13.49 -57.78
CA GLN A 688 -3.01 -12.63 -58.94
C GLN A 688 -3.71 -11.30 -58.65
N LEU A 689 -2.94 -10.22 -58.53
CA LEU A 689 -3.44 -8.88 -58.24
C LEU A 689 -3.51 -8.01 -59.51
N GLN A 690 -4.45 -7.06 -59.51
CA GLN A 690 -4.51 -5.93 -60.43
C GLN A 690 -3.66 -4.78 -59.88
N ILE A 691 -2.47 -4.62 -60.42
CA ILE A 691 -1.47 -3.65 -59.95
C ILE A 691 -1.40 -2.46 -60.91
N LEU A 692 -1.51 -1.24 -60.36
CA LEU A 692 -1.22 -0.01 -61.10
C LEU A 692 0.23 0.44 -60.81
N LEU A 693 1.06 0.57 -61.84
CA LEU A 693 2.43 1.10 -61.74
C LEU A 693 2.49 2.51 -62.33
N VAL A 694 2.82 3.50 -61.51
CA VAL A 694 2.92 4.91 -61.88
C VAL A 694 4.37 5.36 -61.73
N ASP A 695 5.05 5.68 -62.84
CA ASP A 695 6.44 6.17 -62.87
C ASP A 695 6.59 7.03 -64.12
N ASP A 696 7.31 8.15 -64.06
CA ASP A 696 7.44 9.09 -65.19
C ASP A 696 8.48 8.61 -66.23
N ALA A 697 9.47 7.83 -65.79
CA ALA A 697 10.49 7.26 -66.66
C ALA A 697 9.99 5.98 -67.37
N ASP A 698 10.02 6.01 -68.70
CA ASP A 698 9.65 4.90 -69.58
C ASP A 698 10.43 3.61 -69.29
N ILE A 699 11.76 3.72 -69.11
CA ILE A 699 12.64 2.59 -68.80
C ILE A 699 12.25 1.93 -67.46
N ASN A 700 11.84 2.70 -66.45
CA ASN A 700 11.44 2.17 -65.15
C ASN A 700 10.10 1.44 -65.22
N ARG A 701 9.11 2.04 -65.90
CA ARG A 701 7.82 1.38 -66.17
C ARG A 701 8.01 0.07 -66.89
N ASP A 702 8.92 0.04 -67.88
CA ASP A 702 9.23 -1.15 -68.65
C ASP A 702 9.90 -2.25 -67.81
N ILE A 703 10.92 -1.90 -67.02
CA ILE A 703 11.66 -2.87 -66.21
C ILE A 703 10.78 -3.40 -65.07
N ILE A 704 10.17 -2.51 -64.28
CA ILE A 704 9.36 -2.90 -63.12
C ILE A 704 8.06 -3.57 -63.60
N GLY A 705 7.47 -3.11 -64.69
CA GLY A 705 6.33 -3.76 -65.33
C GLY A 705 6.66 -5.18 -65.78
N LYS A 706 7.78 -5.40 -66.49
CA LYS A 706 8.24 -6.75 -66.89
C LYS A 706 8.56 -7.63 -65.68
N MET A 707 9.08 -7.06 -64.60
CA MET A 707 9.31 -7.78 -63.34
C MET A 707 8.00 -8.22 -62.70
N LEU A 708 7.01 -7.34 -62.57
CA LEU A 708 5.69 -7.67 -61.99
C LEU A 708 4.92 -8.70 -62.84
N VAL A 709 4.99 -8.57 -64.17
CA VAL A 709 4.42 -9.57 -65.11
C VAL A 709 5.14 -10.93 -64.96
N SER A 710 6.46 -10.94 -64.77
CA SER A 710 7.21 -12.18 -64.49
C SER A 710 6.85 -12.83 -63.15
N LEU A 711 6.25 -12.06 -62.22
CA LEU A 711 5.67 -12.54 -60.96
C LEU A 711 4.17 -12.88 -61.09
N GLY A 712 3.66 -13.00 -62.33
CA GLY A 712 2.31 -13.42 -62.65
C GLY A 712 1.21 -12.37 -62.40
N GLN A 713 1.58 -11.11 -62.15
CA GLN A 713 0.62 -10.05 -61.83
C GLN A 713 0.03 -9.40 -63.08
N HIS A 714 -1.19 -8.89 -62.98
CA HIS A 714 -1.76 -8.01 -64.01
C HIS A 714 -1.33 -6.58 -63.73
N VAL A 715 -0.61 -5.97 -64.68
CA VAL A 715 0.00 -4.65 -64.49
C VAL A 715 -0.57 -3.66 -65.50
N THR A 716 -1.20 -2.61 -64.99
CA THR A 716 -1.54 -1.42 -65.76
C THR A 716 -0.48 -0.36 -65.45
N VAL A 717 0.02 0.33 -66.47
CA VAL A 717 1.06 1.36 -66.30
C VAL A 717 0.48 2.74 -66.58
N ALA A 718 0.90 3.75 -65.81
CA ALA A 718 0.57 5.15 -66.01
C ALA A 718 1.85 6.00 -65.99
N ALA A 719 1.95 6.98 -66.89
CA ALA A 719 3.12 7.85 -67.01
C ALA A 719 3.02 9.12 -66.15
N SER A 720 1.85 9.41 -65.58
CA SER A 720 1.62 10.60 -64.76
C SER A 720 0.51 10.41 -63.72
N SER A 721 0.49 11.28 -62.71
CA SER A 721 -0.53 11.32 -61.65
C SER A 721 -1.96 11.55 -62.18
N ASN A 722 -2.12 12.38 -63.21
CA ASN A 722 -3.45 12.65 -63.83
C ASN A 722 -4.01 11.42 -64.53
N GLU A 723 -3.15 10.65 -65.19
CA GLU A 723 -3.52 9.39 -65.83
C GLU A 723 -3.91 8.35 -64.79
N ALA A 724 -3.17 8.27 -63.67
CA ALA A 724 -3.51 7.40 -62.56
C ALA A 724 -4.89 7.73 -61.96
N LEU A 725 -5.19 9.00 -61.71
CA LEU A 725 -6.51 9.44 -61.20
C LEU A 725 -7.64 9.19 -62.19
N THR A 726 -7.38 9.25 -63.50
CA THR A 726 -8.40 8.90 -64.51
C THR A 726 -8.67 7.39 -64.51
N LEU A 727 -7.63 6.56 -64.35
CA LEU A 727 -7.75 5.10 -64.28
C LEU A 727 -8.48 4.63 -63.01
N SER A 728 -8.35 5.36 -61.89
CA SER A 728 -9.06 5.05 -60.63
C SER A 728 -10.59 5.08 -60.76
N GLN A 729 -11.10 5.90 -61.68
CA GLN A 729 -12.52 6.04 -61.97
C GLN A 729 -13.04 4.93 -62.90
N GLN A 730 -12.14 4.26 -63.62
CA GLN A 730 -12.48 3.28 -64.66
C GLN A 730 -12.32 1.84 -64.17
N GLN A 731 -11.32 1.58 -63.33
CA GLN A 731 -10.99 0.24 -62.85
C GLN A 731 -10.53 0.28 -61.38
N ARG A 732 -10.84 -0.79 -60.64
CA ARG A 732 -10.31 -1.02 -59.28
C ARG A 732 -8.96 -1.72 -59.34
N PHE A 733 -8.05 -1.30 -58.45
CA PHE A 733 -6.73 -1.89 -58.29
C PHE A 733 -6.56 -2.47 -56.90
N ASP A 734 -5.81 -3.56 -56.79
CA ASP A 734 -5.50 -4.23 -55.53
C ASP A 734 -4.24 -3.64 -54.87
N LEU A 735 -3.34 -3.08 -55.70
CA LEU A 735 -2.10 -2.45 -55.26
C LEU A 735 -1.72 -1.34 -56.25
N VAL A 736 -1.37 -0.16 -55.74
CA VAL A 736 -0.77 0.91 -56.55
C VAL A 736 0.69 1.12 -56.14
N LEU A 737 1.60 0.92 -57.08
CA LEU A 737 3.02 1.24 -56.98
C LEU A 737 3.25 2.61 -57.63
N ILE A 738 3.63 3.61 -56.86
CA ILE A 738 3.75 5.00 -57.35
C ILE A 738 5.12 5.58 -57.07
N ASP A 739 5.79 6.11 -58.08
CA ASP A 739 7.00 6.92 -57.87
C ASP A 739 6.63 8.20 -57.12
N ILE A 740 7.39 8.50 -56.08
CA ILE A 740 7.19 9.73 -55.30
C ILE A 740 7.55 10.95 -56.16
N ARG A 741 8.62 10.86 -56.97
CA ARG A 741 9.18 12.01 -57.68
C ARG A 741 8.76 12.00 -59.15
N MET A 742 7.58 12.55 -59.42
CA MET A 742 7.07 12.74 -60.78
C MET A 742 6.84 14.24 -61.07
N PRO A 743 6.95 14.68 -62.33
CA PRO A 743 6.69 16.06 -62.72
C PRO A 743 5.20 16.44 -62.57
N GLU A 744 4.94 17.74 -62.41
CA GLU A 744 3.63 18.37 -62.19
C GLU A 744 2.98 18.08 -60.83
N ILE A 745 2.59 16.83 -60.56
CA ILE A 745 1.95 16.41 -59.31
C ILE A 745 2.76 15.26 -58.72
N ASP A 746 3.32 15.47 -57.53
CA ASP A 746 4.14 14.46 -56.85
C ASP A 746 3.30 13.23 -56.44
N GLY A 747 3.95 12.09 -56.24
CA GLY A 747 3.25 10.85 -55.94
C GLY A 747 2.49 10.86 -54.61
N ILE A 748 2.82 11.79 -53.69
CA ILE A 748 2.16 11.90 -52.39
C ILE A 748 0.87 12.73 -52.51
N GLU A 749 0.92 13.83 -53.25
CA GLU A 749 -0.22 14.68 -53.60
C GLU A 749 -1.22 13.90 -54.48
N CYS A 750 -0.73 13.06 -55.40
CA CYS A 750 -1.58 12.16 -56.18
C CYS A 750 -2.42 11.24 -55.29
N VAL A 751 -1.84 10.69 -54.22
CA VAL A 751 -2.58 9.82 -53.29
C VAL A 751 -3.60 10.60 -52.47
N GLN A 752 -3.30 11.85 -52.06
CA GLN A 752 -4.29 12.70 -51.40
C GLN A 752 -5.50 12.95 -52.30
N LEU A 753 -5.25 13.35 -53.55
CA LEU A 753 -6.31 13.55 -54.54
C LEU A 753 -7.08 12.27 -54.84
N TRP A 754 -6.42 11.11 -54.82
CA TRP A 754 -7.07 9.81 -55.02
C TRP A 754 -8.12 9.52 -53.94
N HIS A 755 -7.84 9.83 -52.66
CA HIS A 755 -8.79 9.62 -51.57
C HIS A 755 -9.94 10.64 -51.60
N ASP A 756 -9.67 11.87 -52.03
CA ASP A 756 -10.66 12.96 -52.06
C ASP A 756 -11.54 12.96 -53.32
N GLU A 757 -11.20 12.15 -54.34
CA GLU A 757 -11.92 12.10 -55.63
C GLU A 757 -13.26 11.33 -55.52
N PRO A 758 -14.42 12.00 -55.68
CA PRO A 758 -15.74 11.41 -55.39
C PRO A 758 -16.16 10.31 -56.38
N ASN A 759 -15.56 10.26 -57.57
CA ASN A 759 -15.86 9.26 -58.61
C ASN A 759 -14.93 8.04 -58.57
N ASN A 760 -14.05 7.96 -57.57
CA ASN A 760 -13.11 6.86 -57.42
C ASN A 760 -13.84 5.55 -57.04
N LEU A 761 -13.52 4.46 -57.75
CA LEU A 761 -14.14 3.17 -57.52
C LEU A 761 -13.65 2.48 -56.23
N ASP A 762 -12.42 2.77 -55.78
CA ASP A 762 -11.86 2.31 -54.50
C ASP A 762 -10.91 3.35 -53.87
N PRO A 763 -11.45 4.26 -53.03
CA PRO A 763 -10.64 5.28 -52.36
C PRO A 763 -9.70 4.73 -51.28
N ASP A 764 -9.95 3.52 -50.75
CA ASP A 764 -9.17 2.92 -49.65
C ASP A 764 -8.14 1.88 -50.14
N CYS A 765 -7.77 1.93 -51.43
CA CYS A 765 -6.79 1.06 -52.05
C CYS A 765 -5.40 1.17 -51.40
N MET A 766 -4.63 0.07 -51.39
CA MET A 766 -3.27 0.06 -50.87
C MET A 766 -2.29 0.77 -51.81
N PHE A 767 -1.51 1.71 -51.25
CA PHE A 767 -0.43 2.41 -51.95
C PHE A 767 0.94 2.03 -51.42
N VAL A 768 1.86 1.77 -52.34
CA VAL A 768 3.27 1.52 -52.06
C VAL A 768 4.14 2.45 -52.89
N ALA A 769 4.89 3.32 -52.22
CA ALA A 769 5.73 4.31 -52.88
C ALA A 769 7.05 3.70 -53.41
N LEU A 770 7.50 4.11 -54.60
CA LEU A 770 8.82 3.82 -55.15
C LEU A 770 9.71 5.06 -54.97
N SER A 771 10.91 4.91 -54.40
CA SER A 771 11.82 6.04 -54.20
C SER A 771 13.29 5.65 -54.35
N ALA A 772 14.11 6.51 -54.97
CA ALA A 772 15.55 6.30 -55.18
C ALA A 772 16.40 6.45 -53.89
N SER A 773 15.86 7.06 -52.84
CA SER A 773 16.53 7.19 -51.54
C SER A 773 15.47 7.35 -50.46
N VAL A 774 15.64 6.63 -49.35
CA VAL A 774 14.73 6.73 -48.22
C VAL A 774 15.28 7.77 -47.27
N ALA A 775 14.89 9.02 -47.51
CA ALA A 775 14.95 10.04 -46.48
C ALA A 775 13.81 9.80 -45.49
N THR A 776 14.09 9.90 -44.19
CA THR A 776 13.10 9.69 -43.11
C THR A 776 11.88 10.63 -43.19
N GLU A 777 12.01 11.77 -43.87
CA GLU A 777 10.93 12.74 -44.14
C GLU A 777 9.86 12.23 -45.13
N ASP A 778 10.27 11.49 -46.17
CA ASP A 778 9.36 10.98 -47.20
C ASP A 778 8.44 9.89 -46.62
N ILE A 779 8.93 9.08 -45.66
CA ILE A 779 8.14 8.05 -44.98
C ILE A 779 7.02 8.67 -44.13
N HIS A 780 7.31 9.74 -43.40
CA HIS A 780 6.33 10.41 -42.54
C HIS A 780 5.24 11.13 -43.34
N ARG A 781 5.60 11.78 -44.46
CA ARG A 781 4.63 12.36 -45.41
C ARG A 781 3.78 11.28 -46.07
N CYS A 782 4.40 10.17 -46.49
CA CYS A 782 3.70 9.03 -47.09
C CYS A 782 2.63 8.46 -46.15
N LYS A 783 2.98 8.16 -44.90
CA LYS A 783 2.01 7.57 -43.94
C LYS A 783 0.85 8.48 -43.58
N LYS A 784 1.09 9.80 -43.48
CA LYS A 784 0.04 10.78 -43.15
C LYS A 784 -1.00 10.90 -44.28
N ASN A 785 -0.61 10.58 -45.51
CA ASN A 785 -1.41 10.77 -46.72
C ASN A 785 -1.92 9.44 -47.31
N GLY A 786 -2.04 8.37 -46.51
CA GLY A 786 -2.63 7.11 -46.95
C GLY A 786 -1.69 6.18 -47.73
N ILE A 787 -0.38 6.47 -47.80
CA ILE A 787 0.60 5.53 -48.38
C ILE A 787 1.05 4.53 -47.31
N HIS A 788 0.82 3.25 -47.61
CA HIS A 788 0.93 2.16 -46.65
C HIS A 788 2.38 1.72 -46.48
N HIS A 789 3.14 1.59 -47.58
CA HIS A 789 4.55 1.19 -47.56
C HIS A 789 5.39 1.90 -48.63
N TYR A 790 6.70 1.66 -48.62
CA TYR A 790 7.63 2.17 -49.62
C TYR A 790 8.70 1.13 -50.00
N ILE A 791 9.26 1.29 -51.20
CA ILE A 791 10.29 0.45 -51.81
C ILE A 791 11.43 1.35 -52.28
N THR A 792 12.66 0.96 -51.95
CA THR A 792 13.88 1.64 -52.39
C THR A 792 14.29 1.18 -53.78
N LYS A 793 14.55 2.09 -54.72
CA LYS A 793 15.19 1.79 -56.00
C LYS A 793 16.71 1.54 -55.75
N PRO A 794 17.36 0.55 -56.37
CA PRO A 794 16.84 -0.31 -57.43
C PRO A 794 15.86 -1.36 -56.89
N VAL A 795 14.70 -1.45 -57.55
CA VAL A 795 13.64 -2.39 -57.18
C VAL A 795 14.07 -3.79 -57.59
N THR A 796 13.95 -4.76 -56.68
CA THR A 796 14.28 -6.17 -56.95
C THR A 796 13.03 -7.04 -56.97
N LEU A 797 13.07 -8.17 -57.69
CA LEU A 797 11.96 -9.12 -57.76
C LEU A 797 11.53 -9.59 -56.36
N ALA A 798 12.50 -9.84 -55.47
CA ALA A 798 12.24 -10.24 -54.08
C ALA A 798 11.49 -9.18 -53.28
N THR A 799 11.79 -7.91 -53.52
CA THR A 799 11.12 -6.82 -52.82
C THR A 799 9.69 -6.66 -53.31
N LEU A 800 9.46 -6.77 -54.63
CA LEU A 800 8.12 -6.72 -55.22
C LEU A 800 7.25 -7.89 -54.76
N ALA A 801 7.77 -9.13 -54.82
CA ALA A 801 7.07 -10.34 -54.37
C ALA A 801 6.55 -10.24 -52.93
N ARG A 802 7.37 -9.67 -52.04
CA ARG A 802 7.00 -9.43 -50.65
C ARG A 802 5.82 -8.48 -50.52
N TYR A 803 5.85 -7.33 -51.20
CA TYR A 803 4.79 -6.34 -51.08
C TYR A 803 3.50 -6.73 -51.80
N ILE A 804 3.59 -7.55 -52.85
CA ILE A 804 2.42 -8.20 -53.45
C ILE A 804 1.74 -9.13 -52.42
N SER A 805 2.52 -9.91 -51.67
CA SER A 805 1.96 -10.80 -50.63
C SER A 805 1.26 -10.00 -49.53
N ILE A 806 1.85 -8.89 -49.08
CA ILE A 806 1.25 -7.97 -48.10
C ILE A 806 -0.03 -7.33 -48.66
N ALA A 807 -0.04 -6.94 -49.94
CA ALA A 807 -1.22 -6.38 -50.58
C ALA A 807 -2.37 -7.39 -50.68
N ALA A 808 -2.06 -8.64 -50.98
CA ALA A 808 -3.06 -9.70 -50.99
C ALA A 808 -3.69 -9.90 -49.60
N GLU A 809 -2.89 -9.94 -48.53
CA GLU A 809 -3.39 -10.01 -47.16
C GLU A 809 -4.26 -8.80 -46.79
N TYR A 810 -3.86 -7.59 -47.20
CA TYR A 810 -4.61 -6.36 -46.97
C TYR A 810 -5.99 -6.39 -47.66
N GLN A 811 -6.06 -6.86 -48.91
CA GLN A 811 -7.33 -6.95 -49.64
C GLN A 811 -8.24 -8.07 -49.11
N LEU A 812 -7.68 -9.21 -48.70
CA LEU A 812 -8.44 -10.28 -48.04
C LEU A 812 -9.04 -9.80 -46.71
N LEU A 813 -8.31 -8.99 -45.91
CA LEU A 813 -8.83 -8.38 -44.69
C LEU A 813 -9.97 -7.39 -44.95
N ARG A 814 -10.01 -6.78 -46.14
CA ARG A 814 -11.11 -5.93 -46.63
C ARG A 814 -12.27 -6.74 -47.22
N ASN A 815 -12.22 -8.08 -47.15
CA ASN A 815 -13.15 -9.03 -47.75
C ASN A 815 -13.28 -8.88 -49.27
N ILE A 816 -12.21 -8.50 -49.96
CA ILE A 816 -12.14 -8.50 -51.42
C ILE A 816 -11.67 -9.88 -51.88
N GLU A 817 -12.47 -10.55 -52.72
CA GLU A 817 -12.13 -11.87 -53.27
C GLU A 817 -11.00 -11.74 -54.30
N LEU A 818 -9.89 -12.46 -54.07
CA LEU A 818 -8.72 -12.48 -54.95
C LEU A 818 -8.67 -13.78 -55.77
N GLN A 819 -8.13 -13.69 -56.98
CA GLN A 819 -7.93 -14.86 -57.85
C GLN A 819 -6.61 -15.57 -57.54
N GLU A 820 -6.64 -16.90 -57.43
CA GLU A 820 -5.44 -17.71 -57.27
C GLU A 820 -4.65 -17.82 -58.59
N GLN A 821 -3.31 -17.73 -58.52
CA GLN A 821 -2.44 -17.88 -59.68
C GLN A 821 -2.32 -19.33 -60.14
N ASP A 822 -2.36 -19.56 -61.46
CA ASP A 822 -2.00 -20.84 -62.08
C ASP A 822 -0.48 -20.93 -62.28
N PRO A 823 0.25 -21.79 -61.53
CA PRO A 823 1.71 -21.89 -61.58
C PRO A 823 2.26 -22.30 -62.96
N SER A 824 1.40 -22.82 -63.85
CA SER A 824 1.75 -23.34 -65.18
C SER A 824 2.06 -22.25 -66.21
N ARG A 825 1.66 -21.00 -65.97
CA ARG A 825 1.64 -19.92 -66.98
C ARG A 825 2.77 -18.89 -66.88
N CYS A 826 3.69 -19.02 -65.92
CA CYS A 826 4.77 -18.04 -65.68
C CYS A 826 6.15 -18.59 -66.11
N SER A 827 6.80 -17.97 -67.10
CA SER A 827 8.13 -18.33 -67.59
C SER A 827 9.21 -17.32 -67.15
N ALA A 828 10.40 -17.84 -66.80
CA ALA A 828 11.53 -17.04 -66.33
C ALA A 828 12.30 -16.37 -67.49
N LEU A 829 12.72 -15.11 -67.28
CA LEU A 829 13.32 -14.17 -68.25
C LEU A 829 14.71 -14.55 -68.82
N LEU A 830 15.26 -15.74 -68.56
CA LEU A 830 16.63 -16.12 -68.98
C LEU A 830 16.67 -17.41 -69.82
N ALA A 831 15.61 -17.69 -70.57
CA ALA A 831 15.50 -18.88 -71.40
C ALA A 831 15.42 -18.59 -72.91
N THR A 832 16.13 -17.59 -73.44
CA THR A 832 16.14 -17.34 -74.90
C THR A 832 17.55 -17.30 -75.50
N ASP A 833 17.85 -18.34 -76.28
CA ASP A 833 18.94 -18.47 -77.26
C ASP A 833 18.82 -17.45 -78.42
N ASP A 834 18.96 -16.15 -78.16
CA ASP A 834 18.94 -15.14 -79.22
C ASP A 834 20.29 -15.01 -79.94
N MET A 835 20.48 -15.86 -80.95
CA MET A 835 21.69 -15.98 -81.80
C MET A 835 22.15 -14.64 -82.43
N VAL A 836 21.22 -13.72 -82.70
CA VAL A 836 21.49 -12.42 -83.33
C VAL A 836 22.11 -11.42 -82.35
N ILE A 837 21.73 -11.49 -81.07
CA ILE A 837 22.24 -10.58 -80.03
C ILE A 837 23.66 -11.01 -79.64
N ASN A 838 23.89 -12.31 -79.46
CA ASN A 838 25.20 -12.85 -79.07
C ASN A 838 26.29 -12.66 -80.14
N SER A 839 25.94 -12.73 -81.43
CA SER A 839 26.89 -12.49 -82.53
C SER A 839 27.34 -11.03 -82.64
N LYS A 840 26.42 -10.06 -82.48
CA LYS A 840 26.77 -8.62 -82.49
C LYS A 840 27.65 -8.23 -81.29
N ILE A 841 27.36 -8.79 -80.12
CA ILE A 841 28.15 -8.56 -78.91
C ILE A 841 29.58 -9.07 -79.09
N PHE A 842 29.77 -10.26 -79.67
CA PHE A 842 31.09 -10.81 -79.93
C PHE A 842 31.89 -9.94 -80.92
N GLN A 843 31.25 -9.44 -81.98
CA GLN A 843 31.91 -8.60 -82.99
C GLN A 843 32.39 -7.25 -82.41
N SER A 844 31.60 -6.65 -81.51
CA SER A 844 31.99 -5.42 -80.80
C SER A 844 33.15 -5.64 -79.82
N LEU A 845 33.22 -6.79 -79.16
CA LEU A 845 34.32 -7.12 -78.25
C LEU A 845 35.64 -7.37 -79.00
N ASP A 846 35.62 -8.04 -80.15
CA ASP A 846 36.85 -8.32 -80.92
C ASP A 846 37.45 -7.04 -81.53
N LEU A 847 36.60 -6.09 -81.95
CA LEU A 847 37.03 -4.75 -82.39
C LEU A 847 37.69 -3.95 -81.25
N LEU A 848 37.07 -3.94 -80.06
CA LEU A 848 37.62 -3.27 -78.87
C LEU A 848 39.00 -3.84 -78.47
N LEU A 849 39.19 -5.15 -78.60
CA LEU A 849 40.49 -5.79 -78.35
C LEU A 849 41.54 -5.41 -79.39
N ALA A 850 41.16 -5.27 -80.67
CA ALA A 850 42.07 -4.83 -81.72
C ALA A 850 42.55 -3.38 -81.50
N ASP A 851 41.65 -2.50 -81.05
CA ASP A 851 42.00 -1.12 -80.72
C ASP A 851 42.97 -1.04 -79.52
N ILE A 852 42.79 -1.92 -78.52
CA ILE A 852 43.70 -2.02 -77.37
C ILE A 852 45.10 -2.49 -77.82
N GLU A 853 45.19 -3.52 -78.67
CA GLU A 853 46.48 -4.02 -79.17
C GLU A 853 47.24 -2.99 -80.01
N ASN A 854 46.54 -2.25 -80.87
CA ASN A 854 47.14 -1.19 -81.67
C ASN A 854 47.64 -0.03 -80.79
N ALA A 855 46.86 0.36 -79.78
CA ALA A 855 47.23 1.41 -78.84
C ALA A 855 48.44 1.01 -77.96
N VAL A 856 48.54 -0.26 -77.57
CA VAL A 856 49.73 -0.80 -76.87
C VAL A 856 50.96 -0.76 -77.77
N SER A 857 50.83 -1.16 -79.04
CA SER A 857 51.94 -1.22 -80.00
C SER A 857 52.48 0.18 -80.37
N ALA A 858 51.61 1.20 -80.34
CA ALA A 858 51.97 2.60 -80.57
C ALA A 858 52.41 3.35 -79.29
N GLY A 859 52.40 2.70 -78.12
CA GLY A 859 52.80 3.29 -76.84
C GLY A 859 51.81 4.31 -76.26
N GLN A 860 50.52 4.23 -76.62
CA GLN A 860 49.48 5.14 -76.16
C GLN A 860 48.79 4.65 -74.87
N LYS A 861 48.13 5.55 -74.13
CA LYS A 861 47.38 5.20 -72.91
C LYS A 861 46.12 4.42 -73.25
N ILE A 862 45.95 3.27 -72.59
CA ILE A 862 44.90 2.27 -72.87
C ILE A 862 43.85 2.14 -71.75
N ASP A 863 43.92 3.00 -70.73
CA ASP A 863 43.08 2.94 -69.52
C ASP A 863 41.58 2.96 -69.82
N GLN A 864 41.15 3.84 -70.73
CA GLN A 864 39.74 3.97 -71.10
C GLN A 864 39.23 2.77 -71.91
N LEU A 865 40.05 2.21 -72.79
CA LEU A 865 39.66 1.06 -73.61
C LEU A 865 39.53 -0.21 -72.78
N ILE A 866 40.43 -0.45 -71.82
CA ILE A 866 40.36 -1.57 -70.88
C ILE A 866 39.17 -1.42 -69.92
N HIS A 867 38.89 -0.20 -69.46
CA HIS A 867 37.72 0.08 -68.62
C HIS A 867 36.41 -0.24 -69.37
N THR A 868 36.35 0.08 -70.65
CA THR A 868 35.18 -0.17 -71.50
C THR A 868 35.00 -1.66 -71.77
N LEU A 869 36.10 -2.39 -72.04
CA LEU A 869 36.09 -3.85 -72.20
C LEU A 869 35.59 -4.57 -70.93
N LYS A 870 36.02 -4.12 -69.75
CA LYS A 870 35.52 -4.62 -68.46
C LYS A 870 34.01 -4.41 -68.31
N GLY A 871 33.51 -3.22 -68.68
CA GLY A 871 32.09 -2.89 -68.62
C GLY A 871 31.24 -3.82 -69.50
N CYS A 872 31.66 -4.04 -70.74
CA CYS A 872 30.97 -4.94 -71.67
C CYS A 872 30.98 -6.40 -71.19
N LEU A 873 32.13 -6.92 -70.73
CA LEU A 873 32.21 -8.28 -70.18
C LEU A 873 31.37 -8.46 -68.91
N GLY A 874 31.24 -7.40 -68.10
CA GLY A 874 30.37 -7.36 -66.92
C GLY A 874 28.89 -7.43 -67.26
N GLN A 875 28.46 -6.74 -68.31
CA GLN A 875 27.07 -6.77 -68.79
C GLN A 875 26.68 -8.12 -69.39
N ILE A 876 27.65 -8.87 -69.93
CA ILE A 876 27.45 -10.22 -70.48
C ILE A 876 27.50 -11.31 -69.38
N GLY A 877 27.79 -10.92 -68.13
CA GLY A 877 27.78 -11.83 -66.98
C GLY A 877 29.00 -12.78 -66.91
N GLN A 878 30.03 -12.57 -67.73
CA GLN A 878 31.26 -13.39 -67.73
C GLN A 878 32.23 -12.92 -66.64
N THR A 879 31.88 -13.22 -65.39
CA THR A 879 32.53 -12.69 -64.19
C THR A 879 34.00 -13.10 -64.07
N GLU A 880 34.38 -14.27 -64.57
CA GLU A 880 35.74 -14.79 -64.50
C GLU A 880 36.71 -13.98 -65.38
N LEU A 881 36.29 -13.59 -66.59
CA LEU A 881 37.07 -12.71 -67.46
C LEU A 881 37.09 -11.27 -66.97
N VAL A 882 36.00 -10.79 -66.35
CA VAL A 882 35.94 -9.46 -65.74
C VAL A 882 37.00 -9.33 -64.65
N CYS A 883 37.16 -10.34 -63.79
CA CYS A 883 38.21 -10.35 -62.78
C CYS A 883 39.61 -10.29 -63.39
N TYR A 884 39.82 -11.00 -64.51
CA TYR A 884 41.11 -10.99 -65.21
C TYR A 884 41.40 -9.63 -65.86
N VAL A 885 40.41 -8.99 -66.49
CA VAL A 885 40.53 -7.64 -67.08
C VAL A 885 40.70 -6.57 -66.00
N ILE A 886 40.08 -6.73 -64.81
CA ILE A 886 40.28 -5.85 -63.66
C ILE A 886 41.74 -5.88 -63.18
N ASP A 887 42.35 -7.07 -63.15
CA ASP A 887 43.75 -7.18 -62.74
C ASP A 887 44.68 -6.48 -63.74
N ILE A 888 44.40 -6.64 -65.03
CA ILE A 888 45.09 -5.91 -66.09
C ILE A 888 44.87 -4.40 -65.95
N GLU A 889 43.63 -3.92 -65.72
CA GLU A 889 43.31 -2.50 -65.52
C GLU A 889 44.06 -1.89 -64.32
N ASN A 890 44.12 -2.62 -63.21
CA ASN A 890 44.81 -2.18 -62.00
C ASN A 890 46.33 -2.10 -62.22
N ARG A 891 46.90 -3.05 -62.98
CA ARG A 891 48.33 -3.03 -63.34
C ARG A 891 48.67 -1.87 -64.28
N VAL A 892 47.82 -1.56 -65.25
CA VAL A 892 48.01 -0.41 -66.17
C VAL A 892 47.90 0.91 -65.42
N LYS A 893 46.92 1.06 -64.51
CA LYS A 893 46.79 2.26 -63.66
C LYS A 893 48.00 2.48 -62.75
N MET A 894 48.74 1.41 -62.44
CA MET A 894 50.00 1.47 -61.70
C MET A 894 51.23 1.71 -62.60
N GLY A 895 51.05 1.99 -63.90
CA GLY A 895 52.11 2.36 -64.84
C GLY A 895 52.91 1.20 -65.43
N LYS A 896 52.45 -0.05 -65.31
CA LYS A 896 53.11 -1.22 -65.90
C LYS A 896 52.67 -1.46 -67.35
N ILE A 897 53.63 -1.77 -68.23
CA ILE A 897 53.39 -2.06 -69.66
C ILE A 897 52.85 -3.50 -69.79
N ILE A 898 51.75 -3.68 -70.53
CA ILE A 898 51.18 -5.01 -70.83
C ILE A 898 51.94 -5.64 -72.01
N ALA A 899 52.27 -6.92 -71.90
CA ALA A 899 52.87 -7.68 -73.00
C ALA A 899 51.80 -8.08 -74.03
N LEU A 900 52.13 -8.00 -75.32
CA LEU A 900 51.21 -8.36 -76.41
C LEU A 900 50.75 -9.84 -76.33
N GLU A 901 51.54 -10.70 -75.67
CA GLU A 901 51.20 -12.09 -75.38
C GLU A 901 50.04 -12.25 -74.35
N GLU A 902 49.93 -11.35 -73.36
CA GLU A 902 48.81 -11.39 -72.38
C GLU A 902 47.49 -10.98 -73.05
N LEU A 903 47.54 -10.07 -74.03
CA LEU A 903 46.37 -9.63 -74.81
C LEU A 903 45.89 -10.69 -75.81
N THR A 904 46.82 -11.41 -76.43
CA THR A 904 46.48 -12.52 -77.33
C THR A 904 45.87 -13.71 -76.59
N ASP A 905 46.32 -14.01 -75.37
CA ASP A 905 45.68 -15.01 -74.48
C ASP A 905 44.26 -14.59 -74.07
N LEU A 906 44.05 -13.31 -73.75
CA LEU A 906 42.73 -12.74 -73.46
C LEU A 906 41.77 -12.89 -74.65
N ARG A 907 42.23 -12.57 -75.87
CA ARG A 907 41.44 -12.74 -77.10
C ARG A 907 41.10 -14.22 -77.34
N GLN A 908 42.03 -15.14 -77.10
CA GLN A 908 41.80 -16.57 -77.28
C GLN A 908 40.77 -17.13 -76.28
N LYS A 909 40.78 -16.66 -75.03
CA LYS A 909 39.78 -17.01 -74.01
C LYS A 909 38.39 -16.49 -74.35
N ILE A 910 38.28 -15.25 -74.84
CA ILE A 910 37.00 -14.69 -75.31
C ILE A 910 36.47 -15.50 -76.51
N ARG A 911 37.33 -15.84 -77.48
CA ARG A 911 36.96 -16.71 -78.62
C ARG A 911 36.51 -18.12 -78.20
N MET A 912 37.05 -18.68 -77.13
CA MET A 912 36.63 -19.99 -76.61
C MET A 912 35.25 -19.96 -75.93
N ILE A 913 34.83 -18.81 -75.39
CA ILE A 913 33.49 -18.65 -74.80
C ILE A 913 32.43 -18.54 -75.90
N PHE A 914 32.76 -17.90 -77.01
CA PHE A 914 31.86 -17.73 -78.15
C PHE A 914 32.05 -18.77 -79.27
N LYS A 915 32.70 -19.92 -78.97
CA LYS A 915 33.17 -20.93 -79.95
C LYS A 915 32.08 -21.55 -80.85
N ASN A 916 30.80 -21.40 -80.50
CA ASN A 916 29.65 -21.85 -81.30
C ASN A 916 29.11 -20.78 -82.26
N TYR A 917 29.71 -19.58 -82.29
CA TYR A 917 29.27 -18.44 -83.08
C TYR A 917 30.40 -17.92 -83.97
N THR A 918 30.98 -18.79 -84.80
CA THR A 918 31.90 -18.35 -85.87
C THR A 918 31.13 -17.70 -87.01
N ILE A 919 31.60 -16.52 -87.40
CA ILE A 919 31.20 -15.75 -88.59
C ILE A 919 31.43 -16.61 -89.85
N THR A 920 30.42 -16.72 -90.72
CA THR A 920 30.65 -16.80 -92.18
C THR A 920 30.85 -15.41 -92.73
#